data_AF-A0A2H5UX64-F1
#
_entry.id   AF-A0A2H5UX64-F1
#
_cell.length_a   1.000
_cell.length_b   1.000
_cell.length_c   1.000
_cell.angle_alpha   90.00
_cell.angle_beta   90.00
_cell.angle_gamma   90.00
#
_symmetry.space_group_name_H-M   'P 1'
#
loop_
_entity.id
_entity.type
_entity.pdbx_description
1 polymer ?
#
loop_
_entity_poly.entity_id
_entity_poly.type
_entity_poly.pdbx_seq_one_letter_code
_entity_poly.pdbx_strand_id
1 'polypeptide(L)'
;MKTARAICAISLLLLVVWPSILAQPTVEYTVYLSPSEAVAEQDSSIELLGSWSKKQLQIYVYPSGDERFDEAAEKGVEIWYAVMREFTSKYGYDYLTQLSYVISSSSSGADVTLRYVASLEEDACGVTRYGLRWGSMITYARIEVSRACVGSDAVLAFKVMAHEYGHALGLGHSTYSRDLMYPYINSADKPSTLNVYALAIAYRWIPSGSFAPPLQDTVRLPSIIPFEYLSGIAMRHLVRVLMDTGLGQSVLAEDVVEHGSRFNYFAEEVIRLENDTEFRFTGWFKDGLLINPNPELDLSVNNDLTLVARYSPFYRAVIRISEDNILEEWVRRGDLLTFSAPQTESIGSGVRRVFKGWSDGVNESYRAVEMLAPLYLEAVWQTQYFLELVDGYNVLKGQGWYDTDTWGYVYSETNIVNLSYGERVRLVGLSGGNATIEYLGDNGFRVLVSSPMRLEALWVREYLVRVSATHGESILLEEWVAEGESILVSAPPRHVWQNDTMAVFSKWVESAELGNPTLISVNSPVSLTASYKVYYLVRVISDIPINSASGWVERGGDYILDAGEPIRAEQDGGRHRFIGWDDGTLPASPYIIVRDVESPKTVMALWVHEYPVVIEMPDQVVTEWVGVGQIFQYTVPQVMELGAGRRLVFTGWGPETSWADYPTVDVRVEGPIYLKPRYVEEVLIRPVFRDSNGVEVTAQATLSLQGRHWILESGGEYWMPTGFYNVDEVVFRGVDVKSEEHLILSMPGVQDVVVEVHNVEVGVTDFLGIPFSWATLTLSNPYTVEAEMTLDGLGRAEIGQLTSYADKGVVRVGPLTYEFRLDPRQARINIVLPISLMSIQLLGLVSVLGFLAYRSRFNR
;
A
#
# COMPACT_ATOMS: atom_id res chain seq x y z
N MET A 1 -41.32 -37.29 8.36
CA MET A 1 -41.23 -38.41 9.35
C MET A 1 -42.61 -38.64 9.97
N LYS A 2 -42.96 -39.90 10.28
CA LYS A 2 -43.97 -40.38 11.27
C LYS A 2 -45.35 -39.66 11.39
N THR A 3 -46.41 -40.32 10.87
CA THR A 3 -47.72 -40.64 11.53
C THR A 3 -48.54 -39.55 12.26
N ALA A 4 -49.88 -39.41 12.15
CA ALA A 4 -50.98 -40.11 11.42
C ALA A 4 -52.25 -39.16 11.45
N ARG A 5 -53.55 -39.53 11.29
CA ARG A 5 -54.30 -40.81 11.22
C ARG A 5 -55.69 -40.64 10.51
N ALA A 6 -56.32 -41.78 10.25
CA ALA A 6 -57.65 -42.07 9.66
C ALA A 6 -58.83 -41.97 10.69
N ILE A 7 -60.16 -42.10 10.41
CA ILE A 7 -60.99 -42.38 9.20
C ILE A 7 -62.52 -42.11 9.46
N CYS A 8 -63.37 -42.18 8.42
CA CYS A 8 -64.80 -42.65 8.38
C CYS A 8 -65.95 -41.66 8.03
N ALA A 9 -67.02 -42.23 7.44
CA ALA A 9 -68.27 -41.63 6.93
C ALA A 9 -69.39 -42.72 6.83
N ILE A 10 -70.43 -42.53 5.99
CA ILE A 10 -71.62 -43.41 5.75
C ILE A 10 -72.77 -43.13 6.76
N SER A 11 -74.07 -42.97 6.42
CA SER A 11 -74.85 -43.12 5.16
C SER A 11 -76.09 -42.18 5.06
N LEU A 12 -76.62 -41.97 3.84
CA LEU A 12 -78.01 -41.51 3.57
C LEU A 12 -79.03 -42.66 3.89
N LEU A 13 -80.36 -42.50 4.00
CA LEU A 13 -81.31 -42.12 2.95
C LEU A 13 -82.77 -42.25 3.47
N LEU A 14 -83.66 -41.30 3.16
CA LEU A 14 -85.12 -41.44 2.84
C LEU A 14 -85.91 -40.16 3.15
N LEU A 15 -86.51 -39.52 2.12
CA LEU A 15 -87.74 -38.70 2.23
C LEU A 15 -88.22 -38.20 0.85
N VAL A 16 -89.20 -38.87 0.24
CA VAL A 16 -90.10 -38.27 -0.77
C VAL A 16 -91.50 -38.88 -0.64
N VAL A 17 -92.35 -38.23 0.14
CA VAL A 17 -93.82 -38.34 0.05
C VAL A 17 -94.38 -36.95 0.28
N TRP A 18 -95.06 -36.39 -0.72
CA TRP A 18 -95.91 -35.21 -0.52
C TRP A 18 -97.24 -35.64 0.10
N PRO A 19 -97.63 -35.11 1.27
CA PRO A 19 -99.03 -35.01 1.61
C PRO A 19 -99.60 -33.75 0.93
N SER A 20 -100.55 -33.92 0.01
CA SER A 20 -101.39 -32.82 -0.49
C SER A 20 -102.35 -32.39 0.63
N ILE A 21 -101.84 -31.70 1.64
CA ILE A 21 -102.64 -31.21 2.76
C ILE A 21 -103.61 -30.16 2.24
N LEU A 22 -104.89 -30.47 2.42
CA LEU A 22 -106.04 -29.59 2.20
C LEU A 22 -105.70 -28.16 2.64
N ALA A 23 -105.86 -27.18 1.73
CA ALA A 23 -105.74 -25.78 2.07
C ALA A 23 -106.88 -25.41 3.03
N GLN A 24 -106.62 -25.52 4.33
CA GLN A 24 -107.58 -25.18 5.37
C GLN A 24 -107.96 -23.70 5.26
N PRO A 25 -109.24 -23.35 5.51
CA PRO A 25 -109.71 -21.99 5.34
C PRO A 25 -108.94 -21.05 6.26
N THR A 26 -108.39 -19.99 5.67
CA THR A 26 -107.92 -18.83 6.44
C THR A 26 -109.15 -18.18 7.06
N VAL A 27 -109.16 -18.01 8.38
CA VAL A 27 -110.27 -17.34 9.08
C VAL A 27 -109.98 -15.84 9.12
N GLU A 28 -110.92 -15.02 8.66
CA GLU A 28 -110.85 -13.56 8.75
C GLU A 28 -111.34 -13.11 10.13
N TYR A 29 -110.52 -12.30 10.81
CA TYR A 29 -110.83 -11.65 12.08
C TYR A 29 -110.86 -10.13 11.87
N THR A 30 -111.61 -9.42 12.70
CA THR A 30 -111.81 -7.97 12.62
C THR A 30 -111.63 -7.35 14.01
N VAL A 31 -110.87 -6.27 14.11
CA VAL A 31 -110.66 -5.48 15.33
C VAL A 31 -110.90 -4.00 15.02
N TYR A 32 -111.57 -3.29 15.94
CA TYR A 32 -112.08 -1.92 15.76
C TYR A 32 -111.52 -0.96 16.84
N LEU A 33 -111.19 0.27 16.42
CA LEU A 33 -110.77 1.37 17.29
C LEU A 33 -111.91 2.40 17.48
N SER A 34 -112.39 2.54 18.72
CA SER A 34 -113.63 3.30 19.05
C SER A 34 -113.39 4.71 19.62
N PRO A 35 -114.35 5.65 19.53
CA PRO A 35 -114.14 7.03 19.97
C PRO A 35 -114.21 7.28 21.50
N SER A 36 -114.95 6.47 22.27
CA SER A 36 -115.22 6.70 23.71
C SER A 36 -115.95 5.50 24.35
N GLU A 37 -115.85 5.14 25.64
CA GLU A 37 -114.96 5.53 26.76
C GLU A 37 -115.07 4.43 27.86
N ALA A 38 -114.01 4.12 28.61
CA ALA A 38 -114.07 3.32 29.83
C ALA A 38 -112.90 3.62 30.81
N VAL A 39 -113.02 3.16 32.07
CA VAL A 39 -112.08 3.44 33.16
C VAL A 39 -110.79 2.63 33.04
N ALA A 40 -109.66 3.21 33.47
CA ALA A 40 -108.34 2.59 33.43
C ALA A 40 -108.11 1.57 34.57
N GLU A 41 -107.66 0.35 34.22
CA GLU A 41 -107.02 -0.57 35.16
C GLU A 41 -105.51 -0.31 35.30
N GLN A 42 -104.93 -0.76 36.42
CA GLN A 42 -103.52 -0.54 36.78
C GLN A 42 -102.56 -1.65 36.31
N ASP A 43 -103.09 -2.73 35.72
CA ASP A 43 -102.32 -3.92 35.34
C ASP A 43 -102.19 -4.00 33.81
N SER A 44 -101.08 -3.46 33.28
CA SER A 44 -100.87 -3.25 31.84
C SER A 44 -100.42 -4.52 31.11
N SER A 45 -101.32 -5.07 30.30
CA SER A 45 -101.06 -6.18 29.37
C SER A 45 -101.50 -5.82 27.95
N ILE A 46 -101.07 -6.63 26.99
CA ILE A 46 -101.49 -6.56 25.59
C ILE A 46 -101.70 -7.97 25.03
N GLU A 47 -102.75 -8.17 24.24
CA GLU A 47 -103.04 -9.42 23.54
C GLU A 47 -102.06 -9.66 22.37
N LEU A 48 -101.88 -10.92 21.95
CA LEU A 48 -101.17 -11.29 20.72
C LEU A 48 -102.11 -12.04 19.76
N LEU A 49 -102.39 -11.42 18.61
CA LEU A 49 -103.21 -11.99 17.55
C LEU A 49 -102.44 -12.97 16.67
N GLY A 50 -101.11 -12.85 16.60
CA GLY A 50 -100.27 -13.74 15.79
C GLY A 50 -98.90 -13.17 15.43
N SER A 51 -98.28 -13.78 14.41
CA SER A 51 -97.13 -13.20 13.70
C SER A 51 -96.99 -13.69 12.26
N TRP A 52 -96.26 -12.94 11.45
CA TRP A 52 -95.89 -13.34 10.09
C TRP A 52 -94.78 -14.39 10.07
N SER A 53 -94.80 -15.31 9.11
CA SER A 53 -93.74 -16.33 8.90
C SER A 53 -92.55 -15.84 8.07
N LYS A 54 -92.40 -14.51 7.92
CA LYS A 54 -91.41 -13.86 7.06
C LYS A 54 -90.98 -12.53 7.65
N LYS A 55 -89.80 -12.06 7.23
CA LYS A 55 -89.12 -10.90 7.83
C LYS A 55 -89.37 -9.59 7.06
N GLN A 56 -89.72 -9.66 5.78
CA GLN A 56 -90.05 -8.51 4.95
C GLN A 56 -91.52 -8.58 4.53
N LEU A 57 -92.26 -7.47 4.72
CA LEU A 57 -93.65 -7.33 4.31
C LEU A 57 -93.78 -6.41 3.10
N GLN A 58 -94.59 -6.79 2.11
CA GLN A 58 -94.98 -5.92 1.00
C GLN A 58 -96.24 -5.15 1.39
N ILE A 59 -96.20 -3.83 1.34
CA ILE A 59 -97.29 -2.97 1.83
C ILE A 59 -97.81 -2.12 0.68
N TYR A 60 -99.13 -1.99 0.56
CA TYR A 60 -99.73 -1.12 -0.45
C TYR A 60 -100.69 -0.10 0.17
N VAL A 61 -100.36 1.18 0.02
CA VAL A 61 -101.25 2.30 0.37
C VAL A 61 -102.09 2.64 -0.86
N TYR A 62 -103.42 2.59 -0.73
CA TYR A 62 -104.33 3.14 -1.73
C TYR A 62 -104.34 4.67 -1.62
N PRO A 63 -104.04 5.42 -2.70
CA PRO A 63 -104.06 6.89 -2.66
C PRO A 63 -105.40 7.44 -2.19
N SER A 64 -105.38 8.26 -1.15
CA SER A 64 -106.59 8.85 -0.53
C SER A 64 -107.09 10.10 -1.25
N GLY A 65 -106.23 10.72 -2.08
CA GLY A 65 -106.48 12.02 -2.69
C GLY A 65 -106.09 13.22 -1.83
N ASP A 66 -105.46 12.99 -0.66
CA ASP A 66 -104.87 14.03 0.20
C ASP A 66 -103.47 13.57 0.61
N GLU A 67 -102.43 14.24 0.09
CA GLU A 67 -101.03 13.88 0.29
C GLU A 67 -100.65 13.72 1.78
N ARG A 68 -101.28 14.51 2.67
CA ARG A 68 -101.04 14.46 4.12
C ARG A 68 -101.60 13.18 4.75
N PHE A 69 -102.61 12.56 4.15
CA PHE A 69 -103.22 11.32 4.61
C PHE A 69 -102.46 10.11 4.07
N ASP A 70 -101.92 10.22 2.86
CA ASP A 70 -101.03 9.20 2.28
C ASP A 70 -99.68 9.19 3.04
N GLU A 71 -99.11 10.36 3.34
CA GLU A 71 -97.95 10.53 4.22
C GLU A 71 -98.22 10.01 5.66
N ALA A 72 -99.40 10.30 6.22
CA ALA A 72 -99.82 9.76 7.51
C ALA A 72 -99.95 8.23 7.50
N ALA A 73 -100.33 7.64 6.36
CA ALA A 73 -100.41 6.19 6.20
C ALA A 73 -99.02 5.54 6.19
N GLU A 74 -98.08 6.10 5.42
CA GLU A 74 -96.70 5.62 5.36
C GLU A 74 -95.98 5.80 6.70
N LYS A 75 -96.13 6.95 7.37
CA LYS A 75 -95.59 7.17 8.73
C LYS A 75 -96.19 6.21 9.76
N GLY A 76 -97.47 5.86 9.63
CA GLY A 76 -98.15 4.86 10.46
C GLY A 76 -97.55 3.46 10.35
N VAL A 77 -96.91 3.14 9.22
CA VAL A 77 -96.06 1.96 9.05
C VAL A 77 -94.66 2.19 9.61
N GLU A 78 -94.00 3.27 9.17
CA GLU A 78 -92.59 3.57 9.47
C GLU A 78 -92.30 3.59 10.97
N ILE A 79 -93.21 4.19 11.76
CA ILE A 79 -93.04 4.35 13.21
C ILE A 79 -92.77 3.02 13.90
N TRP A 80 -93.40 1.91 13.47
CA TRP A 80 -93.19 0.59 14.07
C TRP A 80 -91.77 0.07 13.87
N TYR A 81 -91.24 0.19 12.65
CA TYR A 81 -89.87 -0.22 12.35
C TYR A 81 -88.83 0.73 12.97
N ALA A 82 -89.19 2.00 13.17
CA ALA A 82 -88.36 2.96 13.89
C ALA A 82 -88.30 2.64 15.40
N VAL A 83 -89.44 2.38 16.05
CA VAL A 83 -89.46 2.01 17.48
C VAL A 83 -88.89 0.62 17.74
N MET A 84 -88.91 -0.31 16.76
CA MET A 84 -88.15 -1.56 16.85
C MET A 84 -86.66 -1.29 17.02
N ARG A 85 -86.06 -0.42 16.18
CA ARG A 85 -84.63 -0.06 16.28
C ARG A 85 -84.30 0.69 17.57
N GLU A 86 -85.18 1.59 18.03
CA GLU A 86 -85.02 2.23 19.34
C GLU A 86 -85.07 1.20 20.48
N PHE A 87 -86.07 0.32 20.50
CA PHE A 87 -86.24 -0.71 21.53
C PHE A 87 -85.05 -1.66 21.59
N THR A 88 -84.58 -2.17 20.45
CA THR A 88 -83.46 -3.13 20.46
C THR A 88 -82.17 -2.49 20.95
N SER A 89 -81.93 -1.23 20.61
CA SER A 89 -80.77 -0.48 21.09
C SER A 89 -80.74 -0.24 22.61
N LYS A 90 -81.89 -0.35 23.29
CA LYS A 90 -82.02 -0.22 24.76
C LYS A 90 -82.09 -1.57 25.48
N TYR A 91 -82.77 -2.56 24.89
CA TYR A 91 -83.22 -3.78 25.59
C TYR A 91 -82.80 -5.10 24.93
N GLY A 92 -82.02 -5.07 23.84
CA GLY A 92 -81.63 -6.26 23.07
C GLY A 92 -82.77 -6.79 22.18
N TYR A 93 -82.83 -8.10 21.93
CA TYR A 93 -83.75 -8.69 20.95
C TYR A 93 -83.48 -8.24 19.50
N ASP A 94 -82.22 -7.96 19.18
CA ASP A 94 -81.65 -7.51 17.89
C ASP A 94 -82.24 -8.17 16.64
N TYR A 95 -82.73 -9.40 16.74
CA TYR A 95 -83.39 -10.08 15.63
C TYR A 95 -84.64 -9.35 15.11
N LEU A 96 -85.26 -8.46 15.90
CA LEU A 96 -86.33 -7.57 15.42
C LEU A 96 -85.84 -6.57 14.35
N THR A 97 -84.56 -6.17 14.32
CA THR A 97 -84.05 -5.28 13.26
C THR A 97 -83.99 -5.96 11.89
N GLN A 98 -84.14 -7.29 11.84
CA GLN A 98 -84.32 -8.04 10.59
C GLN A 98 -85.74 -7.91 10.03
N LEU A 99 -86.70 -7.41 10.81
CA LEU A 99 -88.03 -7.05 10.30
C LEU A 99 -87.92 -5.79 9.44
N SER A 100 -88.50 -5.85 8.25
CA SER A 100 -88.50 -4.77 7.26
C SER A 100 -89.82 -4.72 6.49
N TYR A 101 -89.99 -3.66 5.71
CA TYR A 101 -91.08 -3.52 4.76
C TYR A 101 -90.58 -2.96 3.43
N VAL A 102 -91.42 -3.07 2.39
CA VAL A 102 -91.28 -2.37 1.12
C VAL A 102 -92.66 -1.84 0.73
N ILE A 103 -92.75 -0.54 0.43
CA ILE A 103 -93.95 0.02 -0.19
C ILE A 103 -94.01 -0.47 -1.65
N SER A 104 -95.03 -1.26 -1.96
CA SER A 104 -95.33 -1.80 -3.28
C SER A 104 -96.07 -0.77 -4.12
N SER A 105 -95.83 -0.76 -5.44
CA SER A 105 -96.63 -0.01 -6.41
C SER A 105 -97.94 -0.72 -6.82
N SER A 106 -98.21 -1.91 -6.27
CA SER A 106 -99.37 -2.75 -6.60
C SER A 106 -99.97 -3.42 -5.37
N SER A 107 -101.30 -3.45 -5.28
CA SER A 107 -102.05 -4.23 -4.28
C SER A 107 -102.05 -5.74 -4.58
N SER A 108 -101.74 -6.14 -5.82
CA SER A 108 -101.65 -7.55 -6.21
C SER A 108 -100.35 -8.15 -5.67
N GLY A 109 -100.46 -8.94 -4.60
CA GLY A 109 -99.32 -9.53 -3.88
C GLY A 109 -98.88 -8.74 -2.63
N ALA A 110 -99.60 -7.67 -2.26
CA ALA A 110 -99.37 -6.97 -1.00
C ALA A 110 -99.85 -7.80 0.20
N ASP A 111 -99.06 -7.79 1.27
CA ASP A 111 -99.30 -8.47 2.54
C ASP A 111 -100.21 -7.65 3.46
N VAL A 112 -99.96 -6.35 3.52
CA VAL A 112 -100.79 -5.37 4.22
C VAL A 112 -101.28 -4.34 3.21
N THR A 113 -102.59 -4.07 3.21
CA THR A 113 -103.17 -2.98 2.39
C THR A 113 -103.80 -1.92 3.28
N LEU A 114 -103.53 -0.64 3.00
CA LEU A 114 -103.98 0.52 3.79
C LEU A 114 -104.87 1.40 2.92
N ARG A 115 -106.05 1.79 3.40
CA ARG A 115 -106.92 2.75 2.69
C ARG A 115 -107.77 3.61 3.60
N TYR A 116 -108.18 4.76 3.10
CA TYR A 116 -109.19 5.59 3.74
C TYR A 116 -110.56 5.33 3.12
N VAL A 117 -111.59 5.28 3.96
CA VAL A 117 -112.99 5.04 3.59
C VAL A 117 -113.89 6.14 4.14
N ALA A 118 -115.08 6.32 3.57
CA ALA A 118 -115.97 7.42 3.97
C ALA A 118 -116.39 7.34 5.45
N SER A 119 -116.79 6.14 5.89
CA SER A 119 -117.17 5.79 7.26
C SER A 119 -116.89 4.30 7.51
N LEU A 120 -116.93 3.88 8.76
CA LEU A 120 -116.83 2.48 9.18
C LEU A 120 -118.11 2.03 9.92
N GLU A 121 -118.20 0.74 10.22
CA GLU A 121 -119.20 0.18 11.12
C GLU A 121 -118.88 0.56 12.58
N GLU A 122 -119.87 0.48 13.47
CA GLU A 122 -119.77 0.81 14.90
C GLU A 122 -119.25 2.22 15.23
N ASP A 123 -119.37 3.17 14.29
CA ASP A 123 -118.77 4.52 14.34
C ASP A 123 -117.25 4.53 14.59
N ALA A 124 -116.58 3.42 14.22
CA ALA A 124 -115.14 3.24 14.43
C ALA A 124 -114.27 4.24 13.65
N CYS A 125 -113.12 4.55 14.22
CA CYS A 125 -112.11 5.42 13.61
C CYS A 125 -111.17 4.65 12.68
N GLY A 126 -110.85 3.41 13.05
CA GLY A 126 -110.08 2.47 12.24
C GLY A 126 -110.61 1.04 12.39
N VAL A 127 -110.24 0.18 11.43
CA VAL A 127 -110.47 -1.27 11.48
C VAL A 127 -109.34 -2.02 10.78
N THR A 128 -108.91 -3.13 11.39
CA THR A 128 -108.00 -4.10 10.77
C THR A 128 -108.70 -5.43 10.58
N ARG A 129 -108.76 -5.89 9.33
CA ARG A 129 -109.25 -7.23 8.96
C ARG A 129 -108.09 -8.10 8.50
N TYR A 130 -107.81 -9.17 9.23
CA TYR A 130 -106.62 -10.00 9.01
C TYR A 130 -106.95 -11.49 8.97
N GLY A 131 -106.18 -12.23 8.16
CA GLY A 131 -106.39 -13.65 7.93
C GLY A 131 -105.41 -14.52 8.70
N LEU A 132 -105.91 -15.34 9.63
CA LEU A 132 -105.09 -16.32 10.37
C LEU A 132 -105.12 -17.71 9.73
N ARG A 133 -103.95 -18.35 9.75
CA ARG A 133 -103.72 -19.78 9.47
C ARG A 133 -103.08 -20.44 10.71
N TRP A 134 -103.05 -21.78 10.72
CA TRP A 134 -102.53 -22.66 11.79
C TRP A 134 -101.40 -22.05 12.65
N GLY A 135 -101.63 -22.00 13.97
CA GLY A 135 -100.67 -21.41 14.92
C GLY A 135 -100.62 -19.88 14.85
N SER A 136 -101.76 -19.20 14.75
CA SER A 136 -101.85 -17.74 14.70
C SER A 136 -100.89 -17.11 13.67
N MET A 137 -100.70 -17.77 12.54
CA MET A 137 -99.87 -17.28 11.44
C MET A 137 -100.67 -16.26 10.63
N ILE A 138 -100.19 -15.02 10.57
CA ILE A 138 -100.81 -13.96 9.76
C ILE A 138 -100.51 -14.24 8.28
N THR A 139 -101.54 -14.10 7.42
CA THR A 139 -101.45 -14.39 5.97
C THR A 139 -101.84 -13.22 5.07
N TYR A 140 -102.65 -12.29 5.57
CA TYR A 140 -102.90 -10.96 5.00
C TYR A 140 -103.43 -10.04 6.10
N ALA A 141 -103.30 -8.72 5.92
CA ALA A 141 -104.02 -7.72 6.71
C ALA A 141 -104.57 -6.60 5.79
N ARG A 142 -105.75 -6.06 6.13
CA ARG A 142 -106.40 -4.96 5.42
C ARG A 142 -106.83 -3.92 6.44
N ILE A 143 -106.26 -2.74 6.35
CA ILE A 143 -106.49 -1.61 7.24
C ILE A 143 -107.39 -0.60 6.53
N GLU A 144 -108.45 -0.16 7.20
CA GLU A 144 -109.35 0.89 6.71
C GLU A 144 -109.52 1.98 7.77
N VAL A 145 -109.37 3.24 7.37
CA VAL A 145 -109.47 4.40 8.28
C VAL A 145 -110.63 5.32 7.89
N SER A 146 -111.46 5.66 8.86
CA SER A 146 -112.72 6.40 8.70
C SER A 146 -112.48 7.90 8.50
N ARG A 147 -112.70 8.41 7.28
CA ARG A 147 -112.70 9.86 6.98
C ARG A 147 -113.75 10.61 7.80
N ALA A 148 -114.85 9.96 8.21
CA ALA A 148 -115.85 10.54 9.09
C ALA A 148 -115.33 10.79 10.52
N CYS A 149 -114.51 9.89 11.08
CA CYS A 149 -113.87 10.12 12.38
C CYS A 149 -112.69 11.11 12.28
N VAL A 150 -111.72 10.85 11.40
CA VAL A 150 -110.48 11.64 11.38
C VAL A 150 -110.63 13.00 10.66
N GLY A 151 -111.70 13.17 9.87
CA GLY A 151 -112.07 14.42 9.20
C GLY A 151 -110.99 14.96 8.25
N SER A 152 -110.26 15.95 8.74
CA SER A 152 -109.11 16.58 8.05
C SER A 152 -107.84 16.62 8.90
N ASP A 153 -107.85 15.95 10.06
CA ASP A 153 -106.71 15.86 10.98
C ASP A 153 -105.79 14.71 10.57
N ALA A 154 -104.66 15.07 9.94
CA ALA A 154 -103.64 14.12 9.51
C ALA A 154 -102.86 13.51 10.69
N VAL A 155 -102.83 14.16 11.87
CA VAL A 155 -102.18 13.61 13.08
C VAL A 155 -103.05 12.53 13.70
N LEU A 156 -104.36 12.75 13.75
CA LEU A 156 -105.33 11.72 14.13
C LEU A 156 -105.36 10.56 13.11
N ALA A 157 -105.28 10.86 11.81
CA ALA A 157 -105.14 9.84 10.76
C ALA A 157 -103.88 8.98 10.93
N PHE A 158 -102.72 9.60 11.18
CA PHE A 158 -101.46 8.90 11.49
C PHE A 158 -101.59 8.02 12.74
N LYS A 159 -102.12 8.56 13.83
CA LYS A 159 -102.34 7.83 15.09
C LYS A 159 -103.20 6.59 14.87
N VAL A 160 -104.33 6.73 14.18
CA VAL A 160 -105.22 5.60 13.86
C VAL A 160 -104.49 4.58 12.99
N MET A 161 -103.79 5.01 11.92
CA MET A 161 -103.05 4.06 11.09
C MET A 161 -101.93 3.34 11.87
N ALA A 162 -101.26 4.01 12.80
CA ALA A 162 -100.25 3.40 13.66
C ALA A 162 -100.86 2.35 14.60
N HIS A 163 -102.06 2.59 15.17
CA HIS A 163 -102.80 1.58 15.93
C HIS A 163 -103.15 0.37 15.05
N GLU A 164 -103.82 0.59 13.92
CA GLU A 164 -104.23 -0.47 13.00
C GLU A 164 -103.04 -1.29 12.45
N TYR A 165 -101.90 -0.62 12.18
CA TYR A 165 -100.70 -1.34 11.74
C TYR A 165 -100.08 -2.20 12.85
N GLY A 166 -100.31 -1.88 14.12
CA GLY A 166 -100.01 -2.77 15.24
C GLY A 166 -100.78 -4.09 15.17
N HIS A 167 -102.06 -4.05 14.79
CA HIS A 167 -102.85 -5.26 14.52
C HIS A 167 -102.32 -6.03 13.30
N ALA A 168 -101.93 -5.33 12.22
CA ALA A 168 -101.33 -5.96 11.05
C ALA A 168 -99.95 -6.61 11.33
N LEU A 169 -99.22 -6.16 12.36
CA LEU A 169 -98.01 -6.82 12.86
C LEU A 169 -98.28 -7.98 13.83
N GLY A 170 -99.49 -8.08 14.38
CA GLY A 170 -99.94 -9.18 15.25
C GLY A 170 -100.21 -8.84 16.71
N LEU A 171 -100.25 -7.56 17.08
CA LEU A 171 -100.67 -7.13 18.42
C LEU A 171 -102.19 -7.07 18.53
N GLY A 172 -102.75 -7.50 19.66
CA GLY A 172 -104.14 -7.26 20.00
C GLY A 172 -104.30 -5.97 20.80
N HIS A 173 -105.44 -5.84 21.49
CA HIS A 173 -105.69 -4.67 22.31
C HIS A 173 -104.88 -4.68 23.63
N SER A 174 -104.51 -3.50 24.11
CA SER A 174 -103.93 -3.29 25.44
C SER A 174 -105.00 -2.94 26.48
N THR A 175 -104.81 -3.40 27.72
CA THR A 175 -105.62 -3.00 28.88
C THR A 175 -105.31 -1.58 29.38
N TYR A 176 -104.16 -1.01 28.99
CA TYR A 176 -103.71 0.28 29.52
C TYR A 176 -104.25 1.45 28.71
N SER A 177 -105.11 2.27 29.35
CA SER A 177 -105.81 3.43 28.75
C SER A 177 -104.94 4.46 28.00
N ARG A 178 -103.62 4.45 28.21
CA ARG A 178 -102.67 5.36 27.54
C ARG A 178 -101.68 4.62 26.62
N ASP A 179 -101.87 3.35 26.33
CA ASP A 179 -101.08 2.64 25.33
C ASP A 179 -101.59 2.95 23.90
N LEU A 180 -100.74 2.91 22.87
CA LEU A 180 -101.21 3.13 21.49
C LEU A 180 -102.27 2.10 21.09
N MET A 181 -102.11 0.84 21.52
CA MET A 181 -103.00 -0.29 21.21
C MET A 181 -104.22 -0.37 22.13
N TYR A 182 -104.57 0.69 22.86
CA TYR A 182 -105.81 0.73 23.65
C TYR A 182 -107.03 0.83 22.71
N PRO A 183 -108.14 0.08 22.93
CA PRO A 183 -109.31 0.02 22.05
C PRO A 183 -110.10 1.33 21.84
N TYR A 184 -109.65 2.45 22.43
CA TYR A 184 -110.30 3.74 22.30
C TYR A 184 -109.30 4.86 21.98
N ILE A 185 -109.75 5.87 21.22
CA ILE A 185 -108.97 7.07 20.92
C ILE A 185 -108.53 7.77 22.21
N ASN A 186 -107.24 7.67 22.52
CA ASN A 186 -106.60 8.24 23.70
C ASN A 186 -105.52 9.29 23.33
N SER A 187 -104.66 9.66 24.28
CA SER A 187 -103.59 10.65 24.06
C SER A 187 -102.26 10.10 23.51
N ALA A 188 -102.13 8.80 23.24
CA ALA A 188 -100.86 8.21 22.78
C ALA A 188 -100.71 8.30 21.25
N ASP A 189 -99.61 8.87 20.76
CA ASP A 189 -99.30 9.05 19.34
C ASP A 189 -98.28 8.03 18.81
N LYS A 190 -97.65 7.24 19.68
CA LYS A 190 -96.55 6.32 19.35
C LYS A 190 -96.61 5.01 20.14
N PRO A 191 -96.08 3.90 19.59
CA PRO A 191 -96.02 2.63 20.31
C PRO A 191 -95.19 2.69 21.59
N SER A 192 -95.54 1.86 22.55
CA SER A 192 -94.83 1.70 23.82
C SER A 192 -93.80 0.57 23.79
N THR A 193 -92.97 0.52 24.83
CA THR A 193 -92.14 -0.66 25.15
C THR A 193 -92.98 -1.93 25.35
N LEU A 194 -94.23 -1.84 25.84
CA LEU A 194 -95.14 -2.99 25.95
C LEU A 194 -95.51 -3.52 24.56
N ASN A 195 -95.78 -2.63 23.59
CA ASN A 195 -96.08 -3.03 22.21
C ASN A 195 -94.88 -3.73 21.55
N VAL A 196 -93.69 -3.13 21.62
CA VAL A 196 -92.51 -3.68 20.93
C VAL A 196 -91.96 -4.92 21.64
N TYR A 197 -92.08 -5.03 22.97
CA TYR A 197 -91.77 -6.27 23.69
C TYR A 197 -92.75 -7.40 23.32
N ALA A 198 -94.04 -7.10 23.12
CA ALA A 198 -94.99 -8.09 22.63
C ALA A 198 -94.64 -8.56 21.20
N LEU A 199 -94.16 -7.66 20.33
CA LEU A 199 -93.58 -8.04 19.04
C LEU A 199 -92.30 -8.89 19.20
N ALA A 200 -91.44 -8.62 20.17
CA ALA A 200 -90.30 -9.51 20.47
C ALA A 200 -90.77 -10.94 20.79
N ILE A 201 -91.80 -11.10 21.63
CA ILE A 201 -92.39 -12.42 21.92
C ILE A 201 -93.03 -13.06 20.67
N ALA A 202 -93.72 -12.29 19.84
CA ALA A 202 -94.39 -12.79 18.62
C ALA A 202 -93.40 -13.22 17.51
N TYR A 203 -92.25 -12.54 17.40
CA TYR A 203 -91.23 -12.76 16.36
C TYR A 203 -89.96 -13.49 16.85
N ARG A 204 -89.98 -14.04 18.08
CA ARG A 204 -88.89 -14.82 18.70
C ARG A 204 -88.39 -16.04 17.90
N TRP A 205 -89.08 -16.40 16.82
CA TRP A 205 -88.70 -17.47 15.89
C TRP A 205 -87.60 -17.04 14.89
N ILE A 206 -87.38 -15.74 14.69
CA ILE A 206 -86.42 -15.20 13.70
C ILE A 206 -84.98 -15.75 13.87
N PRO A 207 -84.43 -15.91 15.11
CA PRO A 207 -83.09 -16.48 15.31
C PRO A 207 -82.94 -17.96 14.95
N SER A 208 -84.00 -18.77 15.03
CA SER A 208 -83.97 -20.19 14.61
C SER A 208 -84.26 -20.37 13.12
N GLY A 209 -84.59 -19.30 12.40
CA GLY A 209 -84.88 -19.29 10.97
C GLY A 209 -86.15 -20.05 10.56
N SER A 210 -86.89 -20.63 11.51
CA SER A 210 -88.05 -21.49 11.28
C SER A 210 -89.26 -20.94 12.04
N PHE A 211 -90.35 -20.63 11.34
CA PHE A 211 -91.54 -20.04 11.97
C PHE A 211 -92.09 -20.92 13.10
N ALA A 212 -92.42 -20.28 14.21
CA ALA A 212 -93.09 -20.87 15.36
C ALA A 212 -94.07 -19.85 15.96
N PRO A 213 -95.25 -20.30 16.43
CA PRO A 213 -96.26 -19.42 16.99
C PRO A 213 -95.80 -18.74 18.29
N PRO A 214 -96.43 -17.62 18.69
CA PRO A 214 -96.39 -17.18 20.09
C PRO A 214 -96.93 -18.31 20.99
N LEU A 215 -96.38 -18.44 22.21
CA LEU A 215 -96.85 -19.40 23.24
C LEU A 215 -97.73 -18.73 24.32
N GLN A 216 -98.06 -17.46 24.12
CA GLN A 216 -98.79 -16.63 25.05
C GLN A 216 -99.69 -15.71 24.23
N ASP A 217 -101.00 -15.80 24.46
CA ASP A 217 -102.00 -14.95 23.78
C ASP A 217 -102.12 -13.58 24.47
N THR A 218 -101.40 -13.36 25.58
CA THR A 218 -101.32 -12.09 26.30
C THR A 218 -99.91 -11.91 26.86
N VAL A 219 -99.33 -10.72 26.64
CA VAL A 219 -97.98 -10.33 27.07
C VAL A 219 -98.07 -9.20 28.11
N ARG A 220 -97.09 -9.19 29.02
CA ARG A 220 -96.82 -8.14 30.01
C ARG A 220 -95.35 -7.79 29.97
N LEU A 221 -94.99 -6.55 30.30
CA LEU A 221 -93.60 -6.14 30.43
C LEU A 221 -92.90 -6.91 31.58
N PRO A 222 -91.66 -7.38 31.38
CA PRO A 222 -90.84 -7.91 32.47
C PRO A 222 -90.37 -6.75 33.36
N SER A 223 -90.10 -7.01 34.64
CA SER A 223 -89.72 -5.98 35.63
C SER A 223 -88.42 -5.20 35.35
N ILE A 224 -87.68 -5.58 34.30
CA ILE A 224 -86.46 -4.89 33.83
C ILE A 224 -86.72 -3.90 32.67
N ILE A 225 -87.91 -3.92 32.04
CA ILE A 225 -88.28 -2.99 30.97
C ILE A 225 -89.42 -2.10 31.48
N PRO A 226 -89.18 -0.79 31.71
CA PRO A 226 -90.23 0.14 32.12
C PRO A 226 -91.25 0.38 30.98
N PHE A 227 -92.47 0.80 31.34
CA PHE A 227 -93.43 1.30 30.36
C PHE A 227 -92.99 2.72 29.90
N GLU A 228 -92.59 2.84 28.64
CA GLU A 228 -92.17 4.08 28.00
C GLU A 228 -92.80 4.18 26.61
N TYR A 229 -93.09 5.40 26.14
CA TYR A 229 -93.38 5.65 24.73
C TYR A 229 -92.06 5.69 23.95
N LEU A 230 -91.98 4.93 22.87
CA LEU A 230 -90.80 4.92 22.03
C LEU A 230 -90.91 6.03 21.00
N SER A 231 -89.86 6.85 20.90
CA SER A 231 -89.86 8.07 20.10
C SER A 231 -89.74 7.84 18.60
N GLY A 232 -89.18 6.69 18.20
CA GLY A 232 -88.73 6.35 16.85
C GLY A 232 -87.24 6.67 16.61
N ILE A 233 -86.51 7.13 17.62
CA ILE A 233 -85.11 7.55 17.50
C ILE A 233 -84.21 6.37 17.87
N ALA A 234 -83.71 5.67 16.86
CA ALA A 234 -82.70 4.63 17.04
C ALA A 234 -81.40 5.21 17.65
N MET A 235 -80.73 4.45 18.52
CA MET A 235 -79.35 4.75 18.89
C MET A 235 -78.48 4.79 17.63
N ARG A 236 -77.48 5.67 17.61
CA ARG A 236 -76.50 5.75 16.53
C ARG A 236 -75.17 5.17 16.97
N HIS A 237 -74.51 4.48 16.05
CA HIS A 237 -73.22 3.84 16.28
C HIS A 237 -72.15 4.40 15.34
N LEU A 238 -70.93 4.53 15.86
CA LEU A 238 -69.77 4.91 15.07
C LEU A 238 -69.19 3.68 14.36
N VAL A 239 -69.12 3.73 13.03
CA VAL A 239 -68.35 2.79 12.21
C VAL A 239 -67.08 3.51 11.74
N ARG A 240 -65.96 3.16 12.37
CA ARG A 240 -64.63 3.61 11.96
C ARG A 240 -63.99 2.58 11.04
N VAL A 241 -63.74 2.98 9.80
CA VAL A 241 -63.00 2.19 8.81
C VAL A 241 -61.54 2.64 8.83
N LEU A 242 -60.64 1.73 9.16
CA LEU A 242 -59.19 1.92 9.13
C LEU A 242 -58.57 1.20 7.94
N MET A 243 -57.55 1.81 7.34
CA MET A 243 -56.55 1.11 6.55
C MET A 243 -55.41 0.66 7.47
N ASP A 244 -54.89 -0.55 7.25
CA ASP A 244 -53.59 -0.96 7.76
C ASP A 244 -52.72 -1.43 6.58
N THR A 245 -51.62 -0.72 6.36
CA THR A 245 -50.69 -0.98 5.24
C THR A 245 -49.56 -1.95 5.59
N GLY A 246 -49.43 -2.35 6.86
CA GLY A 246 -48.21 -2.97 7.38
C GLY A 246 -46.99 -2.01 7.46
N LEU A 247 -47.15 -0.74 7.04
CA LEU A 247 -46.22 0.37 7.28
C LEU A 247 -46.79 1.38 8.30
N GLY A 248 -48.11 1.47 8.40
CA GLY A 248 -48.85 2.33 9.32
C GLY A 248 -50.37 2.19 9.12
N GLN A 249 -51.13 2.74 10.07
CA GLN A 249 -52.60 2.76 10.03
C GLN A 249 -53.12 4.19 9.78
N SER A 250 -54.22 4.30 9.03
CA SER A 250 -54.93 5.55 8.75
C SER A 250 -56.44 5.34 8.80
N VAL A 251 -57.20 6.42 8.93
CA VAL A 251 -58.67 6.39 8.84
C VAL A 251 -59.08 6.56 7.38
N LEU A 252 -59.92 5.66 6.87
CA LEU A 252 -60.53 5.75 5.54
C LEU A 252 -61.92 6.41 5.59
N ALA A 253 -62.71 6.08 6.61
CA ALA A 253 -64.04 6.63 6.82
C ALA A 253 -64.45 6.59 8.30
N GLU A 254 -65.34 7.51 8.70
CA GLU A 254 -66.05 7.50 9.98
C GLU A 254 -67.52 7.83 9.71
N ASP A 255 -68.37 6.80 9.72
CA ASP A 255 -69.81 6.94 9.50
C ASP A 255 -70.59 6.73 10.80
N VAL A 256 -71.62 7.54 11.01
CA VAL A 256 -72.50 7.47 12.19
C VAL A 256 -73.88 6.97 11.73
N VAL A 257 -74.09 5.66 11.87
CA VAL A 257 -75.26 4.94 11.32
C VAL A 257 -76.25 4.53 12.41
N GLU A 258 -77.51 4.24 12.04
CA GLU A 258 -78.50 3.79 13.02
C GLU A 258 -78.32 2.33 13.45
N HIS A 259 -78.65 2.02 14.70
CA HIS A 259 -78.67 0.67 15.23
C HIS A 259 -79.57 -0.27 14.39
N GLY A 260 -79.01 -1.38 13.93
CA GLY A 260 -79.65 -2.36 13.06
C GLY A 260 -79.55 -2.06 11.56
N SER A 261 -78.97 -0.91 11.15
CA SER A 261 -78.74 -0.59 9.74
C SER A 261 -77.67 -1.48 9.09
N ARG A 262 -77.65 -1.51 7.75
CA ARG A 262 -76.60 -2.17 6.94
C ARG A 262 -75.52 -1.15 6.59
N PHE A 263 -74.26 -1.52 6.77
CA PHE A 263 -73.10 -0.73 6.39
C PHE A 263 -72.34 -1.45 5.28
N ASN A 264 -72.15 -0.75 4.17
CA ASN A 264 -71.51 -1.26 2.95
C ASN A 264 -70.25 -0.43 2.66
N TYR A 265 -69.13 -1.08 2.40
CA TYR A 265 -67.88 -0.40 2.05
C TYR A 265 -67.06 -1.23 1.06
N PHE A 266 -66.43 -0.58 0.08
CA PHE A 266 -65.53 -1.20 -0.89
C PHE A 266 -64.11 -0.70 -0.67
N ALA A 267 -63.20 -1.60 -0.29
CA ALA A 267 -61.77 -1.32 -0.30
C ALA A 267 -61.21 -1.45 -1.73
N GLU A 268 -60.28 -0.58 -2.11
CA GLU A 268 -59.54 -0.76 -3.36
C GLU A 268 -58.66 -2.01 -3.29
N GLU A 269 -58.67 -2.87 -4.32
CA GLU A 269 -57.90 -4.12 -4.30
C GLU A 269 -56.37 -3.87 -4.38
N VAL A 270 -55.96 -2.86 -5.15
CA VAL A 270 -54.56 -2.43 -5.28
C VAL A 270 -54.47 -0.91 -5.31
N ILE A 271 -53.91 -0.33 -4.25
CA ILE A 271 -53.61 1.11 -4.16
C ILE A 271 -52.17 1.33 -4.60
N ARG A 272 -51.94 2.16 -5.62
CA ARG A 272 -50.60 2.52 -6.11
C ARG A 272 -50.21 3.92 -5.68
N LEU A 273 -48.97 4.08 -5.24
CA LEU A 273 -48.36 5.36 -4.88
C LEU A 273 -47.32 5.76 -5.93
N GLU A 274 -47.05 7.07 -6.03
CA GLU A 274 -46.04 7.63 -6.95
C GLU A 274 -44.59 7.22 -6.59
N ASN A 275 -44.35 6.76 -5.36
CA ASN A 275 -43.03 6.34 -4.86
C ASN A 275 -42.75 4.84 -5.06
N ASP A 276 -43.11 4.28 -6.22
CA ASP A 276 -42.85 2.89 -6.62
C ASP A 276 -43.26 1.84 -5.55
N THR A 277 -44.36 2.14 -4.82
CA THR A 277 -44.95 1.32 -3.77
C THR A 277 -46.42 1.04 -4.10
N GLU A 278 -46.87 -0.21 -3.95
CA GLU A 278 -48.29 -0.56 -4.05
C GLU A 278 -48.75 -1.39 -2.84
N PHE A 279 -49.98 -1.16 -2.39
CA PHE A 279 -50.62 -1.91 -1.33
C PHE A 279 -51.66 -2.84 -1.96
N ARG A 280 -51.50 -4.16 -1.78
CA ARG A 280 -52.50 -5.15 -2.24
C ARG A 280 -53.36 -5.61 -1.07
N PHE A 281 -54.68 -5.58 -1.24
CA PHE A 281 -55.66 -5.93 -0.21
C PHE A 281 -55.51 -7.40 0.24
N THR A 282 -55.78 -7.67 1.52
CA THR A 282 -55.65 -9.01 2.14
C THR A 282 -56.83 -9.46 2.98
N GLY A 283 -57.78 -8.56 3.24
CA GLY A 283 -58.99 -8.88 3.98
C GLY A 283 -59.45 -7.77 4.93
N TRP A 284 -60.72 -7.87 5.29
CA TRP A 284 -61.37 -7.12 6.35
C TRP A 284 -61.21 -7.82 7.68
N PHE A 285 -60.81 -7.08 8.71
CA PHE A 285 -60.61 -7.58 10.05
C PHE A 285 -61.42 -6.77 11.08
N LYS A 286 -62.00 -7.47 12.06
CA LYS A 286 -62.61 -6.89 13.26
C LYS A 286 -61.99 -7.57 14.48
N ASP A 287 -61.62 -6.80 15.50
CA ASP A 287 -61.02 -7.29 16.75
C ASP A 287 -59.81 -8.24 16.53
N GLY A 288 -59.05 -7.99 15.46
CA GLY A 288 -57.90 -8.79 15.03
C GLY A 288 -58.21 -9.96 14.09
N LEU A 289 -59.46 -10.46 14.07
CA LEU A 289 -59.91 -11.63 13.32
C LEU A 289 -60.38 -11.28 11.89
N LEU A 290 -60.11 -12.16 10.92
CA LEU A 290 -60.59 -12.01 9.54
C LEU A 290 -62.11 -12.22 9.50
N ILE A 291 -62.85 -11.25 8.99
CA ILE A 291 -64.31 -11.32 8.81
C ILE A 291 -64.73 -11.49 7.35
N ASN A 292 -63.93 -11.01 6.38
CA ASN A 292 -64.21 -11.15 4.95
C ASN A 292 -62.91 -11.02 4.13
N PRO A 293 -62.55 -11.98 3.27
CA PRO A 293 -61.34 -11.90 2.43
C PRO A 293 -61.51 -11.04 1.16
N ASN A 294 -62.74 -10.64 0.80
CA ASN A 294 -63.03 -9.87 -0.42
C ASN A 294 -62.99 -8.36 -0.13
N PRO A 295 -62.69 -7.49 -1.13
CA PRO A 295 -62.62 -6.04 -0.88
C PRO A 295 -63.97 -5.37 -0.59
N GLU A 296 -65.07 -5.93 -1.10
CA GLU A 296 -66.44 -5.51 -0.76
C GLU A 296 -66.90 -6.09 0.58
N LEU A 297 -67.36 -5.24 1.50
CA LEU A 297 -67.90 -5.59 2.81
C LEU A 297 -69.34 -5.09 2.96
N ASP A 298 -70.21 -5.95 3.48
CA ASP A 298 -71.59 -5.64 3.85
C ASP A 298 -71.92 -6.34 5.19
N LEU A 299 -72.35 -5.59 6.20
CA LEU A 299 -72.69 -6.09 7.53
C LEU A 299 -73.78 -5.26 8.23
N SER A 300 -74.39 -5.80 9.29
CA SER A 300 -75.34 -5.07 10.15
C SER A 300 -74.64 -4.44 11.36
N VAL A 301 -75.04 -3.22 11.74
CA VAL A 301 -74.39 -2.41 12.78
C VAL A 301 -75.28 -2.29 14.02
N ASN A 302 -75.01 -3.13 15.03
CA ASN A 302 -75.77 -3.16 16.28
C ASN A 302 -75.01 -2.54 17.47
N ASN A 303 -73.74 -2.17 17.27
CA ASN A 303 -72.83 -1.59 18.25
C ASN A 303 -71.74 -0.77 17.50
N ASP A 304 -70.93 0.01 18.21
CA ASP A 304 -69.80 0.72 17.59
C ASP A 304 -68.77 -0.26 17.00
N LEU A 305 -68.28 0.03 15.79
CA LEU A 305 -67.38 -0.84 15.04
C LEU A 305 -66.07 -0.14 14.72
N THR A 306 -64.95 -0.83 14.93
CA THR A 306 -63.68 -0.53 14.24
C THR A 306 -63.37 -1.68 13.29
N LEU A 307 -63.32 -1.36 12.00
CA LEU A 307 -63.10 -2.29 10.89
C LEU A 307 -61.76 -1.96 10.25
N VAL A 308 -60.92 -2.96 9.97
CA VAL A 308 -59.57 -2.76 9.43
C VAL A 308 -59.45 -3.46 8.07
N ALA A 309 -59.32 -2.69 7.00
CA ALA A 309 -58.86 -3.17 5.71
C ALA A 309 -57.34 -3.36 5.78
N ARG A 310 -56.87 -4.60 5.84
CA ARG A 310 -55.43 -4.89 5.82
C ARG A 310 -54.92 -5.04 4.41
N TYR A 311 -53.73 -4.53 4.18
CA TYR A 311 -52.98 -4.64 2.94
C TYR A 311 -51.57 -5.20 3.19
N SER A 312 -51.01 -5.79 2.14
CA SER A 312 -49.58 -6.10 2.05
C SER A 312 -48.87 -5.04 1.21
N PRO A 313 -47.75 -4.46 1.69
CA PRO A 313 -46.92 -3.59 0.87
C PRO A 313 -46.06 -4.41 -0.10
N PHE A 314 -46.04 -3.94 -1.35
CA PHE A 314 -45.17 -4.39 -2.43
C PHE A 314 -44.36 -3.20 -2.92
N TYR A 315 -43.12 -3.45 -3.30
CA TYR A 315 -42.22 -2.47 -3.86
C TYR A 315 -41.80 -2.89 -5.26
N ARG A 316 -41.68 -1.91 -6.16
CA ARG A 316 -41.13 -2.14 -7.49
C ARG A 316 -39.62 -2.31 -7.40
N ALA A 317 -39.12 -3.31 -8.11
CA ALA A 317 -37.70 -3.48 -8.39
C ALA A 317 -37.47 -3.32 -9.89
N VAL A 318 -36.47 -2.52 -10.27
CA VAL A 318 -36.00 -2.33 -11.64
C VAL A 318 -34.50 -2.57 -11.66
N ILE A 319 -34.10 -3.69 -12.27
CA ILE A 319 -32.70 -4.10 -12.41
C ILE A 319 -32.31 -4.04 -13.88
N ARG A 320 -31.52 -3.04 -14.29
CA ARG A 320 -30.94 -2.96 -15.62
C ARG A 320 -29.66 -3.80 -15.67
N ILE A 321 -29.73 -4.97 -16.29
CA ILE A 321 -28.56 -5.84 -16.52
C ILE A 321 -27.81 -5.35 -17.76
N SER A 322 -28.52 -5.00 -18.83
CA SER A 322 -27.98 -4.24 -19.97
C SER A 322 -29.11 -3.49 -20.69
N GLU A 323 -28.82 -2.83 -21.81
CA GLU A 323 -29.78 -1.98 -22.53
C GLU A 323 -31.02 -2.76 -23.00
N ASP A 324 -30.84 -4.00 -23.46
CA ASP A 324 -31.91 -4.92 -23.88
C ASP A 324 -32.39 -5.88 -22.77
N ASN A 325 -31.78 -5.85 -21.58
CA ASN A 325 -32.03 -6.80 -20.50
C ASN A 325 -32.35 -6.08 -19.18
N ILE A 326 -33.65 -5.92 -18.92
CA ILE A 326 -34.19 -5.24 -17.74
C ILE A 326 -35.15 -6.20 -17.04
N LEU A 327 -34.89 -6.51 -15.77
CA LEU A 327 -35.84 -7.19 -14.89
C LEU A 327 -36.68 -6.13 -14.16
N GLU A 328 -37.99 -6.18 -14.32
CA GLU A 328 -38.94 -5.32 -13.61
C GLU A 328 -40.02 -6.17 -12.93
N GLU A 329 -40.15 -6.09 -11.61
CA GLU A 329 -41.11 -6.87 -10.82
C GLU A 329 -41.63 -6.11 -9.59
N TRP A 330 -42.87 -6.41 -9.17
CA TRP A 330 -43.47 -5.91 -7.93
C TRP A 330 -43.39 -6.98 -6.84
N VAL A 331 -42.45 -6.81 -5.91
CA VAL A 331 -42.08 -7.80 -4.89
C VAL A 331 -42.63 -7.40 -3.52
N ARG A 332 -43.14 -8.36 -2.74
CA ARG A 332 -43.68 -8.12 -1.39
C ARG A 332 -42.57 -7.64 -0.45
N ARG A 333 -42.91 -6.73 0.48
CA ARG A 333 -41.98 -6.30 1.52
C ARG A 333 -41.49 -7.49 2.37
N GLY A 334 -40.16 -7.65 2.45
CA GLY A 334 -39.50 -8.72 3.20
C GLY A 334 -39.33 -10.04 2.43
N ASP A 335 -39.87 -10.16 1.21
CA ASP A 335 -39.51 -11.27 0.31
C ASP A 335 -38.14 -11.00 -0.33
N LEU A 336 -37.43 -12.07 -0.69
CA LEU A 336 -36.12 -11.99 -1.35
C LEU A 336 -36.27 -11.97 -2.87
N LEU A 337 -35.83 -10.88 -3.51
CA LEU A 337 -35.63 -10.83 -4.96
C LEU A 337 -34.23 -11.35 -5.29
N THR A 338 -34.13 -12.25 -6.29
CA THR A 338 -32.85 -12.78 -6.77
C THR A 338 -32.65 -12.51 -8.26
N PHE A 339 -31.43 -12.15 -8.64
CA PHE A 339 -31.08 -11.81 -10.02
C PHE A 339 -29.57 -11.95 -10.25
N SER A 340 -29.14 -12.00 -11.51
CA SER A 340 -27.71 -11.95 -11.84
C SER A 340 -27.43 -11.28 -13.18
N ALA A 341 -26.27 -10.61 -13.24
CA ALA A 341 -25.63 -10.22 -14.48
C ALA A 341 -24.64 -11.31 -14.93
N PRO A 342 -24.48 -11.55 -16.25
CA PRO A 342 -23.41 -12.40 -16.75
C PRO A 342 -22.05 -11.74 -16.47
N GLN A 343 -21.01 -12.54 -16.24
CA GLN A 343 -19.65 -12.00 -15.98
C GLN A 343 -19.09 -11.21 -17.17
N THR A 344 -19.46 -11.59 -18.39
CA THR A 344 -19.13 -10.89 -19.64
C THR A 344 -20.33 -10.87 -20.60
N GLU A 345 -20.56 -9.75 -21.28
CA GLU A 345 -21.56 -9.59 -22.34
C GLU A 345 -20.84 -9.26 -23.66
N SER A 346 -21.11 -9.98 -24.75
CA SER A 346 -20.49 -9.72 -26.06
C SER A 346 -21.37 -8.75 -26.86
N ILE A 347 -20.87 -7.54 -27.13
CA ILE A 347 -21.64 -6.46 -27.78
C ILE A 347 -21.21 -6.16 -29.23
N GLY A 348 -20.14 -6.79 -29.72
CA GLY A 348 -19.69 -6.65 -31.11
C GLY A 348 -18.51 -7.56 -31.46
N SER A 349 -18.12 -7.57 -32.73
CA SER A 349 -16.92 -8.31 -33.16
C SER A 349 -15.67 -7.72 -32.49
N GLY A 350 -15.01 -8.50 -31.63
CA GLY A 350 -13.89 -8.03 -30.83
C GLY A 350 -14.25 -7.01 -29.73
N VAL A 351 -15.53 -6.85 -29.38
CA VAL A 351 -15.99 -5.94 -28.30
C VAL A 351 -16.85 -6.69 -27.29
N ARG A 352 -16.48 -6.61 -26.01
CA ARG A 352 -17.30 -7.12 -24.90
C ARG A 352 -17.38 -6.10 -23.76
N ARG A 353 -18.39 -6.26 -22.91
CA ARG A 353 -18.48 -5.64 -21.60
C ARG A 353 -18.12 -6.69 -20.54
N VAL A 354 -17.42 -6.29 -19.48
CA VAL A 354 -17.12 -7.11 -18.30
C VAL A 354 -17.79 -6.49 -17.09
N PHE A 355 -18.50 -7.31 -16.32
CA PHE A 355 -19.20 -6.88 -15.12
C PHE A 355 -18.18 -6.46 -14.05
N LYS A 356 -18.24 -5.21 -13.58
CA LYS A 356 -17.37 -4.72 -12.48
C LYS A 356 -18.11 -4.65 -11.15
N GLY A 357 -19.42 -4.40 -11.18
CA GLY A 357 -20.28 -4.32 -9.99
C GLY A 357 -21.67 -3.80 -10.33
N TRP A 358 -22.49 -3.55 -9.32
CA TRP A 358 -23.78 -2.88 -9.44
C TRP A 358 -23.66 -1.39 -9.05
N SER A 359 -24.66 -0.58 -9.40
CA SER A 359 -24.71 0.85 -9.10
C SER A 359 -24.74 1.20 -7.60
N ASP A 360 -24.94 0.21 -6.72
CA ASP A 360 -24.80 0.33 -5.25
C ASP A 360 -23.42 -0.07 -4.71
N GLY A 361 -22.45 -0.39 -5.60
CA GLY A 361 -21.07 -0.71 -5.23
C GLY A 361 -20.80 -2.17 -4.85
N VAL A 362 -21.78 -3.06 -5.00
CA VAL A 362 -21.62 -4.51 -4.77
C VAL A 362 -21.00 -5.17 -6.01
N ASN A 363 -19.93 -5.94 -5.85
CA ASN A 363 -19.13 -6.48 -6.98
C ASN A 363 -19.54 -7.90 -7.41
N GLU A 364 -20.40 -8.55 -6.64
CA GLU A 364 -20.95 -9.88 -6.90
C GLU A 364 -22.02 -9.82 -8.01
N SER A 365 -21.79 -10.49 -9.15
CA SER A 365 -22.74 -10.47 -10.27
C SER A 365 -24.01 -11.27 -10.02
N TYR A 366 -24.09 -12.05 -8.94
CA TYR A 366 -25.32 -12.64 -8.40
C TYR A 366 -25.76 -11.87 -7.15
N ARG A 367 -27.05 -11.58 -7.05
CA ARG A 367 -27.65 -10.84 -5.93
C ARG A 367 -28.86 -11.59 -5.38
N ALA A 368 -28.99 -11.51 -4.06
CA ALA A 368 -30.24 -11.73 -3.34
C ALA A 368 -30.46 -10.49 -2.46
N VAL A 369 -31.61 -9.82 -2.60
CA VAL A 369 -31.92 -8.57 -1.91
C VAL A 369 -33.26 -8.71 -1.20
N GLU A 370 -33.30 -8.44 0.10
CA GLU A 370 -34.54 -8.36 0.86
C GLU A 370 -35.25 -7.05 0.53
N MET A 371 -36.48 -7.14 0.00
CA MET A 371 -37.20 -5.99 -0.51
C MET A 371 -37.80 -5.17 0.63
N LEU A 372 -37.02 -4.23 1.18
CA LEU A 372 -37.42 -3.36 2.29
C LEU A 372 -37.89 -1.95 1.84
N ALA A 373 -37.56 -1.58 0.60
CA ALA A 373 -37.96 -0.34 -0.09
C ALA A 373 -37.97 -0.59 -1.62
N PRO A 374 -38.44 0.35 -2.46
CA PRO A 374 -38.25 0.29 -3.91
C PRO A 374 -36.76 0.19 -4.29
N LEU A 375 -36.46 -0.58 -5.33
CA LEU A 375 -35.09 -0.93 -5.70
C LEU A 375 -34.81 -0.54 -7.16
N TYR A 376 -33.79 0.29 -7.37
CA TYR A 376 -33.27 0.61 -8.69
C TYR A 376 -31.78 0.27 -8.72
N LEU A 377 -31.38 -0.65 -9.61
CA LEU A 377 -29.98 -1.04 -9.78
C LEU A 377 -29.61 -1.16 -11.25
N GLU A 378 -28.41 -0.73 -11.59
CA GLU A 378 -27.81 -0.89 -12.91
C GLU A 378 -26.51 -1.70 -12.80
N ALA A 379 -26.26 -2.60 -13.74
CA ALA A 379 -24.99 -3.28 -13.85
C ALA A 379 -23.92 -2.31 -14.40
N VAL A 380 -22.83 -2.14 -13.66
CA VAL A 380 -21.68 -1.31 -14.03
C VAL A 380 -20.72 -2.16 -14.87
N TRP A 381 -20.60 -1.77 -16.13
CA TRP A 381 -19.83 -2.49 -17.15
C TRP A 381 -18.55 -1.75 -17.51
N GLN A 382 -17.47 -2.51 -17.67
CA GLN A 382 -16.24 -2.04 -18.33
C GLN A 382 -16.18 -2.56 -19.76
N THR A 383 -16.03 -1.66 -20.73
CA THR A 383 -15.73 -2.06 -22.12
C THR A 383 -14.34 -2.69 -22.19
N GLN A 384 -14.26 -3.85 -22.85
CA GLN A 384 -13.04 -4.51 -23.25
C GLN A 384 -13.00 -4.75 -24.75
N TYR A 385 -11.80 -4.62 -25.31
CA TYR A 385 -11.52 -4.91 -26.72
C TYR A 385 -10.60 -6.12 -26.86
N PHE A 386 -10.76 -6.86 -27.95
CA PHE A 386 -9.90 -7.98 -28.28
C PHE A 386 -8.67 -7.52 -29.07
N LEU A 387 -7.51 -7.95 -28.59
CA LEU A 387 -6.21 -7.86 -29.23
C LEU A 387 -5.88 -9.22 -29.87
N GLU A 388 -6.03 -9.30 -31.18
CA GLU A 388 -5.57 -10.43 -32.01
C GLU A 388 -4.09 -10.24 -32.34
N LEU A 389 -3.28 -11.29 -32.15
CA LEU A 389 -1.88 -11.32 -32.57
C LEU A 389 -1.71 -12.31 -33.72
N VAL A 390 -0.93 -11.90 -34.72
CA VAL A 390 -0.72 -12.64 -35.96
C VAL A 390 0.79 -12.76 -36.19
N ASP A 391 1.36 -13.90 -35.82
CA ASP A 391 2.75 -14.22 -36.07
C ASP A 391 2.90 -15.58 -36.77
N GLY A 392 3.76 -15.63 -37.80
CA GLY A 392 3.99 -16.86 -38.58
C GLY A 392 4.66 -18.01 -37.80
N TYR A 393 4.96 -17.80 -36.52
CA TYR A 393 5.81 -18.67 -35.70
C TYR A 393 5.27 -18.96 -34.29
N ASN A 394 4.13 -18.38 -33.87
CA ASN A 394 3.46 -18.63 -32.58
C ASN A 394 4.35 -18.42 -31.33
N VAL A 395 5.24 -17.42 -31.38
CA VAL A 395 6.13 -17.02 -30.27
C VAL A 395 5.60 -15.80 -29.51
N LEU A 396 4.70 -15.02 -30.11
CA LEU A 396 4.03 -13.91 -29.41
C LEU A 396 3.04 -14.42 -28.35
N LYS A 397 2.93 -13.67 -27.25
CA LYS A 397 1.99 -13.85 -26.15
C LYS A 397 1.44 -12.48 -25.74
N GLY A 398 0.26 -12.44 -25.13
CA GLY A 398 -0.50 -11.19 -24.92
C GLY A 398 -1.62 -10.95 -25.94
N GLN A 399 -2.05 -11.98 -26.68
CA GLN A 399 -3.38 -11.96 -27.31
C GLN A 399 -4.44 -12.08 -26.21
N GLY A 400 -5.59 -11.41 -26.36
CA GLY A 400 -6.64 -11.48 -25.35
C GLY A 400 -7.52 -10.25 -25.28
N TRP A 401 -8.22 -10.11 -24.16
CA TRP A 401 -9.15 -9.02 -23.90
C TRP A 401 -8.57 -8.03 -22.89
N TYR A 402 -8.56 -6.74 -23.24
CA TYR A 402 -8.02 -5.66 -22.42
C TYR A 402 -9.08 -4.59 -22.15
N ASP A 403 -9.06 -3.98 -20.96
CA ASP A 403 -9.93 -2.85 -20.60
C ASP A 403 -9.65 -1.67 -21.56
N THR A 404 -10.70 -1.00 -22.04
CA THR A 404 -10.57 0.12 -22.99
C THR A 404 -9.59 1.18 -22.50
N ASP A 405 -8.78 1.69 -23.42
CA ASP A 405 -7.80 2.77 -23.20
C ASP A 405 -6.69 2.40 -22.19
N THR A 406 -6.51 1.10 -21.90
CA THR A 406 -5.38 0.57 -21.13
C THR A 406 -4.26 0.05 -22.03
N TRP A 407 -3.07 -0.11 -21.45
CA TRP A 407 -1.92 -0.70 -22.12
C TRP A 407 -2.00 -2.23 -22.09
N GLY A 408 -2.23 -2.83 -23.26
CA GLY A 408 -2.05 -4.26 -23.49
C GLY A 408 -0.57 -4.60 -23.65
N TYR A 409 -0.09 -5.58 -22.90
CA TYR A 409 1.30 -6.04 -22.95
C TYR A 409 1.42 -7.26 -23.85
N VAL A 410 2.20 -7.12 -24.92
CA VAL A 410 2.58 -8.19 -25.84
C VAL A 410 4.05 -8.50 -25.61
N TYR A 411 4.43 -9.78 -25.52
CA TYR A 411 5.82 -10.18 -25.43
C TYR A 411 6.10 -11.37 -26.34
N SER A 412 7.34 -11.47 -26.84
CA SER A 412 7.79 -12.62 -27.61
C SER A 412 8.63 -13.54 -26.72
N GLU A 413 8.25 -14.82 -26.61
CA GLU A 413 9.03 -15.86 -25.89
C GLU A 413 10.46 -15.95 -26.44
N THR A 414 10.60 -15.72 -27.74
CA THR A 414 11.87 -15.43 -28.40
C THR A 414 11.65 -14.38 -29.49
N ASN A 415 12.57 -13.43 -29.62
CA ASN A 415 12.66 -12.53 -30.76
C ASN A 415 13.42 -13.14 -31.94
N ILE A 416 13.93 -14.37 -31.82
CA ILE A 416 14.68 -15.10 -32.84
C ILE A 416 14.03 -16.48 -33.08
N VAL A 417 13.69 -16.79 -34.32
CA VAL A 417 13.25 -18.12 -34.74
C VAL A 417 14.24 -18.66 -35.77
N ASN A 418 14.97 -19.71 -35.41
CA ASN A 418 15.91 -20.38 -36.31
C ASN A 418 15.11 -21.24 -37.30
N LEU A 419 15.33 -21.03 -38.60
CA LEU A 419 14.64 -21.77 -39.67
C LEU A 419 15.47 -22.98 -40.13
N SER A 420 16.79 -22.77 -40.29
CA SER A 420 17.75 -23.81 -40.66
C SER A 420 19.16 -23.46 -40.17
N TYR A 421 20.17 -24.29 -40.45
CA TYR A 421 21.53 -24.00 -40.02
C TYR A 421 22.09 -22.78 -40.77
N GLY A 422 22.35 -21.70 -40.02
CA GLY A 422 22.79 -20.41 -40.56
C GLY A 422 21.66 -19.53 -41.10
N GLU A 423 20.39 -19.86 -40.83
CA GLU A 423 19.22 -19.08 -41.25
C GLU A 423 18.25 -18.89 -40.08
N ARG A 424 17.85 -17.63 -39.83
CA ARG A 424 16.84 -17.28 -38.83
C ARG A 424 15.96 -16.15 -39.33
N VAL A 425 14.88 -15.89 -38.59
CA VAL A 425 14.17 -14.62 -38.63
C VAL A 425 14.24 -13.95 -37.27
N ARG A 426 14.34 -12.62 -37.26
CA ARG A 426 14.30 -11.78 -36.07
C ARG A 426 13.05 -10.89 -36.09
N LEU A 427 12.36 -10.85 -34.97
CA LEU A 427 11.24 -9.93 -34.74
C LEU A 427 11.81 -8.51 -34.61
N VAL A 428 11.38 -7.60 -35.50
CA VAL A 428 11.81 -6.19 -35.49
C VAL A 428 10.72 -5.24 -34.99
N GLY A 429 9.49 -5.71 -34.89
CA GLY A 429 8.38 -4.93 -34.35
C GLY A 429 7.02 -5.59 -34.56
N LEU A 430 5.97 -4.83 -34.27
CA LEU A 430 4.58 -5.18 -34.56
C LEU A 430 3.97 -4.06 -35.43
N SER A 431 3.03 -4.40 -36.30
CA SER A 431 2.29 -3.45 -37.13
C SER A 431 0.79 -3.66 -36.99
N GLY A 432 -0.03 -2.61 -37.11
CA GLY A 432 -1.47 -2.70 -36.82
C GLY A 432 -2.25 -1.42 -37.11
N GLY A 433 -2.24 -0.96 -38.36
CA GLY A 433 -2.94 0.26 -38.77
C GLY A 433 -2.45 1.48 -37.98
N ASN A 434 -3.37 2.15 -37.27
CA ASN A 434 -3.09 3.34 -36.45
C ASN A 434 -2.80 3.02 -34.97
N ALA A 435 -2.54 1.75 -34.59
CA ALA A 435 -2.27 1.37 -33.21
C ALA A 435 -1.02 2.08 -32.66
N THR A 436 -1.13 2.63 -31.44
CA THR A 436 0.04 3.18 -30.72
C THR A 436 0.77 2.01 -30.05
N ILE A 437 1.93 1.66 -30.60
CA ILE A 437 2.78 0.54 -30.19
C ILE A 437 4.11 1.11 -29.71
N GLU A 438 4.51 0.78 -28.49
CA GLU A 438 5.82 1.15 -27.93
C GLU A 438 6.63 -0.10 -27.60
N TYR A 439 7.90 -0.13 -28.01
CA TYR A 439 8.86 -1.16 -27.61
C TYR A 439 9.45 -0.85 -26.23
N LEU A 440 9.45 -1.83 -25.34
CA LEU A 440 9.87 -1.67 -23.93
C LEU A 440 11.28 -2.18 -23.63
N GLY A 441 11.95 -2.83 -24.59
CA GLY A 441 13.08 -3.72 -24.31
C GLY A 441 12.62 -5.14 -24.03
N ASP A 442 13.57 -6.06 -23.84
CA ASP A 442 13.36 -7.45 -23.40
C ASP A 442 12.22 -8.21 -24.10
N ASN A 443 12.11 -8.02 -25.43
CA ASN A 443 11.06 -8.57 -26.31
C ASN A 443 9.62 -8.16 -25.97
N GLY A 444 9.45 -7.16 -25.10
CA GLY A 444 8.17 -6.60 -24.69
C GLY A 444 7.76 -5.40 -25.54
N PHE A 445 6.46 -5.34 -25.82
CA PHE A 445 5.76 -4.22 -26.42
C PHE A 445 4.56 -3.86 -25.55
N ARG A 446 4.22 -2.57 -25.46
CA ARG A 446 2.91 -2.14 -24.97
C ARG A 446 2.12 -1.49 -26.09
N VAL A 447 0.82 -1.77 -26.12
CA VAL A 447 -0.11 -1.29 -27.15
C VAL A 447 -1.32 -0.66 -26.49
N LEU A 448 -1.68 0.55 -26.90
CA LEU A 448 -2.82 1.27 -26.31
C LEU A 448 -4.14 0.74 -26.91
N VAL A 449 -4.92 -0.01 -26.13
CA VAL A 449 -6.09 -0.74 -26.64
C VAL A 449 -7.37 0.11 -26.57
N SER A 450 -7.51 1.04 -27.50
CA SER A 450 -8.69 1.92 -27.64
C SER A 450 -9.73 1.45 -28.66
N SER A 451 -9.49 0.32 -29.34
CA SER A 451 -10.45 -0.35 -30.23
C SER A 451 -10.13 -1.84 -30.34
N PRO A 452 -11.00 -2.68 -30.94
CA PRO A 452 -10.60 -4.00 -31.43
C PRO A 452 -9.41 -3.83 -32.39
N MET A 453 -8.41 -4.69 -32.27
CA MET A 453 -7.18 -4.53 -33.04
C MET A 453 -6.49 -5.87 -33.33
N ARG A 454 -5.81 -5.88 -34.47
CA ARG A 454 -5.11 -7.04 -35.03
C ARG A 454 -3.70 -6.62 -35.38
N LEU A 455 -2.71 -7.22 -34.70
CA LEU A 455 -1.30 -6.87 -34.86
C LEU A 455 -0.56 -7.97 -35.61
N GLU A 456 0.14 -7.59 -36.68
CA GLU A 456 0.96 -8.50 -37.47
C GLU A 456 2.43 -8.30 -37.14
N ALA A 457 3.11 -9.41 -36.82
CA ALA A 457 4.50 -9.43 -36.42
C ALA A 457 5.43 -9.12 -37.61
N LEU A 458 6.30 -8.11 -37.44
CA LEU A 458 7.28 -7.73 -38.45
C LEU A 458 8.56 -8.54 -38.27
N TRP A 459 8.90 -9.35 -39.27
CA TRP A 459 10.06 -10.21 -39.30
C TRP A 459 11.07 -9.76 -40.35
N VAL A 460 12.35 -9.69 -39.95
CA VAL A 460 13.48 -9.60 -40.87
C VAL A 460 14.15 -10.96 -40.92
N ARG A 461 14.42 -11.48 -42.11
CA ARG A 461 15.20 -12.69 -42.32
C ARG A 461 16.68 -12.37 -42.22
N GLU A 462 17.42 -13.20 -41.52
CA GLU A 462 18.85 -13.00 -41.28
C GLU A 462 19.62 -14.29 -41.56
N TYR A 463 20.78 -14.13 -42.16
CA TYR A 463 21.70 -15.21 -42.47
C TYR A 463 22.99 -15.07 -41.68
N LEU A 464 23.55 -16.19 -41.23
CA LEU A 464 24.82 -16.23 -40.52
C LEU A 464 25.95 -15.97 -41.51
N VAL A 465 26.71 -14.90 -41.25
CA VAL A 465 27.98 -14.59 -41.89
C VAL A 465 29.09 -14.99 -40.94
N ARG A 466 29.76 -16.08 -41.27
CA ARG A 466 30.85 -16.65 -40.48
C ARG A 466 32.17 -16.51 -41.22
N VAL A 467 33.05 -15.67 -40.68
CA VAL A 467 34.41 -15.45 -41.19
C VAL A 467 35.37 -16.08 -40.19
N SER A 468 36.14 -17.05 -40.65
CA SER A 468 37.14 -17.77 -39.88
C SER A 468 38.56 -17.46 -40.37
N ALA A 469 39.57 -17.91 -39.63
CA ALA A 469 40.97 -17.81 -40.05
C ALA A 469 41.71 -19.13 -39.84
N THR A 470 42.72 -19.41 -40.69
CA THR A 470 43.64 -20.52 -40.46
C THR A 470 44.66 -20.22 -39.36
N HIS A 471 44.84 -18.94 -39.00
CA HIS A 471 45.81 -18.45 -38.04
C HIS A 471 45.31 -17.16 -37.37
N GLY A 472 45.68 -16.95 -36.10
CA GLY A 472 45.18 -15.84 -35.29
C GLY A 472 43.92 -16.26 -34.53
N GLU A 473 42.91 -15.38 -34.48
CA GLU A 473 41.59 -15.72 -33.96
C GLU A 473 40.84 -16.62 -34.95
N SER A 474 40.47 -17.83 -34.53
CA SER A 474 39.82 -18.84 -35.40
C SER A 474 38.48 -18.38 -36.00
N ILE A 475 37.86 -17.38 -35.39
CA ILE A 475 36.64 -16.70 -35.83
C ILE A 475 36.94 -15.21 -35.80
N LEU A 476 36.92 -14.57 -36.97
CA LEU A 476 37.16 -13.14 -37.17
C LEU A 476 35.84 -12.33 -37.14
N LEU A 477 34.74 -12.98 -37.51
CA LEU A 477 33.38 -12.43 -37.49
C LEU A 477 32.40 -13.60 -37.42
N GLU A 478 31.41 -13.52 -36.54
CA GLU A 478 30.26 -14.45 -36.53
C GLU A 478 29.01 -13.63 -36.24
N GLU A 479 28.45 -13.05 -37.29
CA GLU A 479 27.37 -12.06 -37.23
C GLU A 479 26.16 -12.52 -38.07
N TRP A 480 24.98 -12.07 -37.69
CA TRP A 480 23.74 -12.35 -38.40
C TRP A 480 23.30 -11.09 -39.14
N VAL A 481 23.29 -11.14 -40.47
CA VAL A 481 23.06 -9.98 -41.36
C VAL A 481 21.74 -10.17 -42.10
N ALA A 482 20.99 -9.09 -42.35
CA ALA A 482 19.68 -9.17 -42.96
C ALA A 482 19.74 -9.56 -44.45
N GLU A 483 18.70 -10.26 -44.92
CA GLU A 483 18.55 -10.66 -46.33
C GLU A 483 18.55 -9.43 -47.25
N GLY A 484 19.50 -9.40 -48.18
CA GLY A 484 19.71 -8.30 -49.14
C GLY A 484 20.69 -7.21 -48.68
N GLU A 485 21.09 -7.17 -47.41
CA GLU A 485 22.15 -6.26 -46.95
C GLU A 485 23.53 -6.69 -47.48
N SER A 486 24.55 -5.85 -47.25
CA SER A 486 25.92 -6.14 -47.63
C SER A 486 26.89 -5.78 -46.51
N ILE A 487 27.70 -6.75 -46.09
CA ILE A 487 28.64 -6.62 -44.98
C ILE A 487 30.09 -6.56 -45.47
N LEU A 488 30.86 -5.64 -44.90
CA LEU A 488 32.29 -5.50 -45.16
C LEU A 488 33.06 -6.52 -44.29
N VAL A 489 33.52 -7.61 -44.90
CA VAL A 489 34.36 -8.60 -44.21
C VAL A 489 35.83 -8.23 -44.39
N SER A 490 36.60 -8.32 -43.29
CA SER A 490 38.03 -8.04 -43.29
C SER A 490 38.77 -9.07 -42.46
N ALA A 491 39.90 -9.54 -42.98
CA ALA A 491 40.88 -10.30 -42.21
C ALA A 491 42.05 -9.39 -41.84
N PRO A 492 42.57 -9.43 -40.59
CA PRO A 492 43.79 -8.71 -40.25
C PRO A 492 44.90 -8.99 -41.27
N PRO A 493 45.57 -7.97 -41.83
CA PRO A 493 46.57 -8.19 -42.89
C PRO A 493 47.78 -9.00 -42.39
N ARG A 494 48.03 -8.94 -41.07
CA ARG A 494 48.98 -9.80 -40.36
C ARG A 494 48.56 -9.98 -38.89
N HIS A 495 48.85 -11.15 -38.34
CA HIS A 495 48.89 -11.42 -36.89
C HIS A 495 50.35 -11.53 -36.47
N VAL A 496 50.78 -10.80 -35.44
CA VAL A 496 52.14 -10.92 -34.88
C VAL A 496 52.04 -11.41 -33.44
N TRP A 497 52.65 -12.55 -33.15
CA TRP A 497 52.69 -13.13 -31.81
C TRP A 497 53.97 -12.73 -31.08
N GLN A 498 53.92 -12.74 -29.74
CA GLN A 498 55.06 -12.36 -28.88
C GLN A 498 56.24 -13.35 -28.93
N ASN A 499 56.06 -14.52 -29.56
CA ASN A 499 57.09 -15.54 -29.74
C ASN A 499 57.84 -15.40 -31.08
N ASP A 500 58.04 -14.17 -31.57
CA ASP A 500 58.77 -13.90 -32.82
C ASP A 500 58.23 -14.67 -34.06
N THR A 501 56.92 -14.94 -34.06
CA THR A 501 56.16 -15.55 -35.17
C THR A 501 55.14 -14.52 -35.71
N MET A 502 54.86 -14.56 -37.01
CA MET A 502 53.83 -13.77 -37.68
C MET A 502 53.04 -14.65 -38.65
N ALA A 503 51.78 -14.35 -38.89
CA ALA A 503 51.02 -14.90 -40.01
C ALA A 503 50.52 -13.74 -40.88
N VAL A 504 50.74 -13.80 -42.20
CA VAL A 504 50.35 -12.75 -43.16
C VAL A 504 49.21 -13.27 -44.03
N PHE A 505 48.18 -12.45 -44.24
CA PHE A 505 47.02 -12.82 -45.06
C PHE A 505 47.46 -13.16 -46.49
N SER A 506 46.96 -14.28 -47.00
CA SER A 506 47.30 -14.80 -48.32
C SER A 506 46.11 -14.72 -49.29
N LYS A 507 44.94 -15.24 -48.87
CA LYS A 507 43.68 -15.19 -49.64
C LYS A 507 42.49 -15.66 -48.80
N TRP A 508 41.28 -15.43 -49.28
CA TRP A 508 40.11 -16.22 -48.87
C TRP A 508 40.15 -17.61 -49.52
N VAL A 509 39.74 -18.66 -48.81
CA VAL A 509 39.82 -20.05 -49.32
C VAL A 509 38.74 -20.32 -50.38
N GLU A 510 37.53 -19.85 -50.13
CA GLU A 510 36.31 -20.14 -50.89
C GLU A 510 36.23 -19.32 -52.19
N SER A 511 36.91 -18.18 -52.26
CA SER A 511 37.10 -17.41 -53.49
C SER A 511 38.40 -16.60 -53.44
N ALA A 512 39.41 -17.05 -54.19
CA ALA A 512 40.74 -16.44 -54.20
C ALA A 512 40.79 -15.05 -54.88
N GLU A 513 39.77 -14.70 -55.67
CA GLU A 513 39.64 -13.41 -56.36
C GLU A 513 39.11 -12.28 -55.46
N LEU A 514 38.65 -12.60 -54.25
CA LEU A 514 38.18 -11.61 -53.28
C LEU A 514 39.35 -10.85 -52.65
N GLY A 515 39.28 -9.51 -52.67
CA GLY A 515 40.20 -8.65 -51.94
C GLY A 515 40.06 -8.76 -50.42
N ASN A 516 40.93 -8.05 -49.69
CA ASN A 516 40.82 -7.91 -48.25
C ASN A 516 41.09 -6.45 -47.84
N PRO A 517 40.10 -5.72 -47.29
CA PRO A 517 38.72 -6.14 -47.04
C PRO A 517 37.92 -6.37 -48.34
N THR A 518 36.73 -6.97 -48.22
CA THR A 518 35.78 -7.15 -49.32
C THR A 518 34.33 -7.00 -48.86
N LEU A 519 33.43 -6.63 -49.76
CA LEU A 519 32.01 -6.43 -49.49
C LEU A 519 31.21 -7.65 -50.00
N ILE A 520 30.44 -8.28 -49.12
CA ILE A 520 29.64 -9.47 -49.42
C ILE A 520 28.15 -9.15 -49.28
N SER A 521 27.36 -9.35 -50.34
CA SER A 521 25.90 -9.27 -50.26
C SER A 521 25.31 -10.57 -49.70
N VAL A 522 24.43 -10.45 -48.72
CA VAL A 522 23.97 -11.56 -47.88
C VAL A 522 22.55 -11.97 -48.28
N ASN A 523 22.45 -13.02 -49.10
CA ASN A 523 21.18 -13.59 -49.59
C ASN A 523 21.06 -15.09 -49.27
N SER A 524 21.99 -15.61 -48.46
CA SER A 524 22.11 -16.99 -47.99
C SER A 524 23.11 -17.02 -46.82
N PRO A 525 23.26 -18.12 -46.08
CA PRO A 525 24.38 -18.28 -45.14
C PRO A 525 25.72 -18.09 -45.87
N VAL A 526 26.67 -17.41 -45.23
CA VAL A 526 28.00 -17.13 -45.78
C VAL A 526 29.05 -17.74 -44.85
N SER A 527 29.94 -18.56 -45.41
CA SER A 527 31.14 -19.05 -44.73
C SER A 527 32.36 -18.62 -45.52
N LEU A 528 33.30 -17.95 -44.87
CA LEU A 528 34.59 -17.55 -45.44
C LEU A 528 35.73 -17.94 -44.50
N THR A 529 36.87 -18.29 -45.07
CA THR A 529 38.08 -18.68 -44.34
C THR A 529 39.26 -17.85 -44.86
N ALA A 530 39.80 -16.98 -44.00
CA ALA A 530 41.03 -16.26 -44.25
C ALA A 530 42.23 -17.20 -44.12
N SER A 531 42.91 -17.48 -45.24
CA SER A 531 44.14 -18.27 -45.25
C SER A 531 45.36 -17.35 -45.11
N TYR A 532 46.29 -17.75 -44.23
CA TYR A 532 47.52 -17.03 -43.95
C TYR A 532 48.75 -17.90 -44.24
N LYS A 533 49.84 -17.25 -44.66
CA LYS A 533 51.21 -17.82 -44.68
C LYS A 533 51.89 -17.51 -43.35
N VAL A 534 52.63 -18.47 -42.78
CA VAL A 534 53.42 -18.26 -41.55
C VAL A 534 54.79 -17.69 -41.91
N TYR A 535 55.25 -16.75 -41.08
CA TYR A 535 56.56 -16.12 -41.12
C TYR A 535 57.21 -16.20 -39.73
N TYR A 536 58.52 -16.35 -39.71
CA TYR A 536 59.33 -16.34 -38.49
C TYR A 536 60.32 -15.18 -38.53
N LEU A 537 60.53 -14.51 -37.40
CA LEU A 537 61.55 -13.48 -37.29
C LEU A 537 62.90 -14.16 -37.09
N VAL A 538 63.83 -13.89 -38.01
CA VAL A 538 65.25 -14.08 -37.73
C VAL A 538 65.74 -12.77 -37.11
N ARG A 539 65.90 -12.82 -35.79
CA ARG A 539 66.36 -11.70 -34.96
C ARG A 539 67.88 -11.72 -34.94
N VAL A 540 68.48 -10.91 -35.79
CA VAL A 540 69.94 -10.71 -35.81
C VAL A 540 70.31 -9.64 -34.81
N ILE A 541 71.16 -9.99 -33.85
CA ILE A 541 71.71 -9.11 -32.82
C ILE A 541 73.20 -8.94 -33.08
N SER A 542 73.73 -7.75 -32.90
CA SER A 542 75.16 -7.46 -32.99
C SER A 542 75.43 -6.14 -32.29
N ASP A 543 76.43 -6.09 -31.40
CA ASP A 543 76.84 -4.85 -30.74
C ASP A 543 77.51 -3.85 -31.70
N ILE A 544 77.84 -4.31 -32.91
CA ILE A 544 78.45 -3.54 -33.99
C ILE A 544 77.52 -3.58 -35.23
N PRO A 545 77.38 -2.50 -36.01
CA PRO A 545 76.64 -2.53 -37.28
C PRO A 545 77.13 -3.62 -38.24
N ILE A 546 76.21 -4.41 -38.80
CA ILE A 546 76.50 -5.49 -39.74
C ILE A 546 75.55 -5.42 -40.95
N ASN A 547 75.84 -6.21 -42.00
CA ASN A 547 75.10 -6.15 -43.26
C ASN A 547 73.69 -6.79 -43.15
N SER A 548 73.52 -7.81 -42.30
CA SER A 548 72.19 -8.38 -41.99
C SER A 548 71.48 -7.62 -40.86
N ALA A 549 70.34 -7.01 -41.19
CA ALA A 549 69.35 -6.57 -40.21
C ALA A 549 68.63 -7.79 -39.57
N SER A 550 67.66 -7.53 -38.68
CA SER A 550 66.63 -8.52 -38.34
C SER A 550 65.52 -8.53 -39.40
N GLY A 551 64.90 -9.68 -39.70
CA GLY A 551 63.90 -9.78 -40.76
C GLY A 551 62.93 -10.96 -40.66
N TRP A 552 61.75 -10.81 -41.27
CA TRP A 552 60.72 -11.84 -41.33
C TRP A 552 60.91 -12.72 -42.57
N VAL A 553 60.91 -14.04 -42.37
CA VAL A 553 61.12 -15.06 -43.40
C VAL A 553 59.87 -15.94 -43.48
N GLU A 554 59.38 -16.27 -44.67
CA GLU A 554 58.27 -17.24 -44.78
C GLU A 554 58.74 -18.60 -44.25
N ARG A 555 57.85 -19.37 -43.61
CA ARG A 555 58.17 -20.71 -43.10
C ARG A 555 58.77 -21.60 -44.20
N GLY A 556 59.91 -22.22 -43.90
CA GLY A 556 60.68 -23.02 -44.85
C GLY A 556 61.48 -22.19 -45.88
N GLY A 557 61.50 -20.86 -45.74
CA GLY A 557 62.35 -19.97 -46.52
C GLY A 557 63.76 -19.84 -45.95
N ASP A 558 64.65 -19.24 -46.73
CA ASP A 558 66.05 -19.02 -46.36
C ASP A 558 66.30 -17.63 -45.76
N TYR A 559 67.31 -17.52 -44.90
CA TYR A 559 67.84 -16.24 -44.42
C TYR A 559 69.35 -16.11 -44.62
N ILE A 560 69.82 -14.89 -44.84
CA ILE A 560 71.25 -14.60 -45.00
C ILE A 560 71.74 -13.84 -43.76
N LEU A 561 72.79 -14.38 -43.15
CA LEU A 561 73.54 -13.78 -42.06
C LEU A 561 74.88 -13.30 -42.62
N ASP A 562 75.07 -11.99 -42.70
CA ASP A 562 76.30 -11.33 -43.13
C ASP A 562 76.73 -10.34 -42.04
N ALA A 563 77.79 -10.73 -41.33
CA ALA A 563 78.46 -9.91 -40.33
C ALA A 563 79.31 -8.80 -40.98
N GLY A 564 79.62 -8.86 -42.27
CA GLY A 564 80.57 -7.98 -42.94
C GLY A 564 82.04 -8.26 -42.54
N GLU A 565 82.89 -7.23 -42.62
CA GLU A 565 84.34 -7.36 -42.35
C GLU A 565 84.64 -7.91 -40.94
N PRO A 566 85.45 -8.98 -40.79
CA PRO A 566 85.61 -9.68 -39.51
C PRO A 566 86.64 -9.07 -38.55
N ILE A 567 87.40 -8.06 -38.96
CA ILE A 567 88.29 -7.27 -38.09
C ILE A 567 88.09 -5.79 -38.40
N ARG A 568 87.90 -4.96 -37.36
CA ARG A 568 87.59 -3.53 -37.47
C ARG A 568 88.41 -2.77 -36.45
N ALA A 569 89.19 -1.79 -36.89
CA ALA A 569 89.85 -0.85 -35.98
C ALA A 569 88.84 0.22 -35.54
N GLU A 570 88.83 0.55 -34.25
CA GLU A 570 87.98 1.60 -33.69
C GLU A 570 88.77 2.91 -33.49
N GLN A 571 88.04 4.02 -33.37
CA GLN A 571 88.64 5.35 -33.26
C GLN A 571 89.24 5.64 -31.87
N ASP A 572 88.89 4.82 -30.87
CA ASP A 572 89.47 4.83 -29.53
C ASP A 572 90.87 4.17 -29.46
N GLY A 573 91.36 3.60 -30.56
CA GLY A 573 92.64 2.87 -30.63
C GLY A 573 92.53 1.37 -30.34
N GLY A 574 91.32 0.87 -30.08
CA GLY A 574 91.00 -0.54 -30.00
C GLY A 574 90.69 -1.17 -31.35
N ARG A 575 90.26 -2.43 -31.31
CA ARG A 575 89.71 -3.15 -32.47
C ARG A 575 88.67 -4.17 -32.06
N HIS A 576 87.61 -4.30 -32.85
CA HIS A 576 86.69 -5.41 -32.76
C HIS A 576 87.08 -6.54 -33.73
N ARG A 577 86.94 -7.79 -33.26
CA ARG A 577 87.18 -9.00 -34.03
C ARG A 577 85.99 -9.96 -33.91
N PHE A 578 85.46 -10.38 -35.05
CA PHE A 578 84.40 -11.38 -35.15
C PHE A 578 84.94 -12.74 -34.67
N ILE A 579 84.17 -13.44 -33.84
CA ILE A 579 84.53 -14.77 -33.31
C ILE A 579 83.52 -15.87 -33.65
N GLY A 580 82.34 -15.51 -34.16
CA GLY A 580 81.34 -16.47 -34.64
C GLY A 580 79.90 -15.95 -34.46
N TRP A 581 78.94 -16.85 -34.62
CA TRP A 581 77.55 -16.59 -34.24
C TRP A 581 77.19 -17.45 -33.03
N ASP A 582 76.42 -16.90 -32.10
CA ASP A 582 76.09 -17.51 -30.79
C ASP A 582 75.23 -18.78 -30.87
N ASP A 583 74.69 -19.10 -32.06
CA ASP A 583 73.79 -20.23 -32.29
C ASP A 583 74.46 -21.63 -32.11
N GLY A 584 75.79 -21.69 -32.04
CA GLY A 584 76.58 -22.91 -31.76
C GLY A 584 76.54 -24.01 -32.84
N THR A 585 75.51 -24.02 -33.71
CA THR A 585 75.38 -24.94 -34.85
C THR A 585 75.83 -24.31 -36.17
N LEU A 586 75.90 -22.98 -36.22
CA LEU A 586 76.42 -22.23 -37.36
C LEU A 586 77.96 -22.23 -37.34
N PRO A 587 78.63 -22.34 -38.50
CA PRO A 587 80.08 -22.19 -38.58
C PRO A 587 80.52 -20.78 -38.15
N ALA A 588 81.76 -20.64 -37.68
CA ALA A 588 82.38 -19.35 -37.38
C ALA A 588 82.80 -18.57 -38.65
N SER A 589 81.83 -18.35 -39.55
CA SER A 589 81.96 -17.59 -40.81
C SER A 589 81.21 -16.27 -40.68
N PRO A 590 81.77 -15.13 -41.13
CA PRO A 590 81.01 -13.88 -41.17
C PRO A 590 79.84 -13.93 -42.16
N TYR A 591 79.85 -14.82 -43.16
CA TYR A 591 78.76 -14.98 -44.14
C TYR A 591 78.19 -16.41 -44.11
N ILE A 592 76.87 -16.55 -43.93
CA ILE A 592 76.13 -17.82 -43.81
C ILE A 592 74.72 -17.70 -44.40
N ILE A 593 74.21 -18.78 -45.00
CA ILE A 593 72.79 -18.92 -45.32
C ILE A 593 72.16 -19.91 -44.34
N VAL A 594 71.21 -19.43 -43.52
CA VAL A 594 70.33 -20.27 -42.70
C VAL A 594 69.23 -20.80 -43.63
N ARG A 595 69.24 -22.10 -43.92
CA ARG A 595 68.21 -22.75 -44.73
C ARG A 595 67.00 -23.14 -43.89
N ASP A 596 65.87 -23.33 -44.57
CA ASP A 596 64.67 -24.01 -44.03
C ASP A 596 64.23 -23.46 -42.66
N VAL A 597 63.94 -22.15 -42.59
CA VAL A 597 63.53 -21.48 -41.34
C VAL A 597 62.13 -21.97 -40.91
N GLU A 598 62.12 -23.01 -40.08
CA GLU A 598 60.93 -23.67 -39.53
C GLU A 598 60.53 -23.17 -38.12
N SER A 599 61.29 -22.25 -37.54
CA SER A 599 60.97 -21.62 -36.25
C SER A 599 61.54 -20.19 -36.15
N PRO A 600 61.06 -19.36 -35.19
CA PRO A 600 61.75 -18.13 -34.80
C PRO A 600 63.19 -18.43 -34.43
N LYS A 601 64.11 -17.52 -34.75
CA LYS A 601 65.53 -17.71 -34.46
C LYS A 601 66.21 -16.41 -34.09
N THR A 602 66.76 -16.33 -32.88
CA THR A 602 67.69 -15.26 -32.50
C THR A 602 69.10 -15.72 -32.79
N VAL A 603 69.89 -14.88 -33.47
CA VAL A 603 71.30 -15.17 -33.77
C VAL A 603 72.12 -13.91 -33.47
N MET A 604 73.05 -14.02 -32.54
CA MET A 604 73.93 -12.92 -32.16
C MET A 604 75.28 -13.05 -32.86
N ALA A 605 75.74 -12.00 -33.53
CA ALA A 605 77.10 -11.88 -34.03
C ALA A 605 78.02 -11.62 -32.83
N LEU A 606 78.93 -12.55 -32.56
CA LEU A 606 79.86 -12.44 -31.44
C LEU A 606 81.12 -11.69 -31.88
N TRP A 607 81.44 -10.64 -31.13
CA TRP A 607 82.63 -9.83 -31.31
C TRP A 607 83.42 -9.75 -30.00
N VAL A 608 84.74 -9.77 -30.07
CA VAL A 608 85.62 -9.36 -28.97
C VAL A 608 86.21 -8.00 -29.30
N HIS A 609 86.10 -7.04 -28.38
CA HIS A 609 86.89 -5.80 -28.43
C HIS A 609 88.25 -6.10 -27.79
N GLU A 610 89.34 -5.68 -28.42
CA GLU A 610 90.72 -5.80 -27.94
C GLU A 610 91.40 -4.42 -27.96
N TYR A 611 92.15 -4.06 -26.92
CA TYR A 611 92.96 -2.84 -26.85
C TYR A 611 94.46 -3.16 -26.71
N PRO A 612 95.37 -2.24 -27.09
CA PRO A 612 96.79 -2.38 -26.85
C PRO A 612 97.17 -1.90 -25.43
N VAL A 613 97.82 -2.78 -24.66
CA VAL A 613 98.50 -2.40 -23.39
C VAL A 613 99.96 -2.13 -23.68
N VAL A 614 100.46 -0.98 -23.21
CA VAL A 614 101.82 -0.47 -23.41
C VAL A 614 102.44 -0.12 -22.05
N ILE A 615 103.72 -0.40 -21.87
CA ILE A 615 104.46 -0.15 -20.61
C ILE A 615 105.72 0.62 -20.96
N GLU A 616 106.01 1.70 -20.25
CA GLU A 616 107.24 2.50 -20.34
C GLU A 616 107.90 2.58 -18.96
N MET A 617 108.92 1.75 -18.74
CA MET A 617 109.79 1.82 -17.56
C MET A 617 110.91 2.85 -17.78
N PRO A 618 111.68 3.23 -16.75
CA PRO A 618 112.86 4.09 -16.91
C PRO A 618 113.94 3.56 -17.88
N ASP A 619 113.83 2.30 -18.33
CA ASP A 619 114.81 1.57 -19.14
C ASP A 619 114.26 0.80 -20.37
N GLN A 620 112.94 0.52 -20.50
CA GLN A 620 112.40 -0.29 -21.62
C GLN A 620 110.89 -0.11 -21.92
N VAL A 621 110.42 -0.65 -23.07
CA VAL A 621 109.02 -0.58 -23.55
C VAL A 621 108.46 -1.93 -24.06
N VAL A 622 107.17 -2.21 -23.82
CA VAL A 622 106.44 -3.45 -24.22
C VAL A 622 105.05 -3.12 -24.84
N THR A 623 104.47 -3.99 -25.70
CA THR A 623 103.10 -3.84 -26.24
C THR A 623 102.38 -5.17 -26.51
N GLU A 624 101.11 -5.33 -26.10
CA GLU A 624 100.28 -6.53 -26.35
C GLU A 624 98.79 -6.18 -26.59
N TRP A 625 98.07 -6.94 -27.43
CA TRP A 625 96.62 -6.75 -27.68
C TRP A 625 95.79 -7.71 -26.82
N VAL A 626 94.97 -7.14 -25.93
CA VAL A 626 94.25 -7.88 -24.87
C VAL A 626 92.76 -7.56 -24.93
N GLY A 627 91.90 -8.54 -24.64
CA GLY A 627 90.44 -8.38 -24.70
C GLY A 627 89.90 -7.44 -23.63
N VAL A 628 88.86 -6.67 -23.98
CA VAL A 628 88.24 -5.69 -23.08
C VAL A 628 87.75 -6.33 -21.78
N GLY A 629 88.04 -5.69 -20.66
CA GLY A 629 87.69 -6.15 -19.33
C GLY A 629 88.52 -7.35 -18.82
N GLN A 630 89.45 -7.90 -19.61
CA GLN A 630 90.46 -8.84 -19.11
C GLN A 630 91.50 -8.10 -18.26
N ILE A 631 92.14 -8.80 -17.32
CA ILE A 631 93.22 -8.26 -16.50
C ILE A 631 94.55 -8.61 -17.15
N PHE A 632 95.31 -7.59 -17.53
CA PHE A 632 96.71 -7.72 -17.88
C PHE A 632 97.56 -7.40 -16.63
N GLN A 633 98.39 -8.35 -16.21
CA GLN A 633 99.17 -8.29 -14.96
C GLN A 633 100.65 -8.07 -15.26
N TYR A 634 101.27 -7.09 -14.60
CA TYR A 634 102.70 -6.79 -14.74
C TYR A 634 103.32 -6.26 -13.44
N THR A 635 104.64 -6.41 -13.24
CA THR A 635 105.30 -6.08 -11.96
C THR A 635 106.64 -5.34 -12.13
N VAL A 636 106.86 -4.30 -11.32
CA VAL A 636 108.11 -3.50 -11.21
C VAL A 636 108.70 -3.58 -9.77
N PRO A 637 109.78 -2.87 -9.39
CA PRO A 637 110.31 -2.87 -8.01
C PRO A 637 109.55 -1.94 -7.02
N GLN A 638 109.57 -2.26 -5.72
CA GLN A 638 108.84 -1.50 -4.67
C GLN A 638 109.69 -0.50 -3.85
N VAL A 639 110.97 -0.78 -3.62
CA VAL A 639 111.86 0.13 -2.86
C VAL A 639 113.13 0.31 -3.65
N MET A 640 113.56 1.57 -3.78
CA MET A 640 114.86 1.93 -4.33
C MET A 640 115.63 2.63 -3.20
N GLU A 641 116.48 1.88 -2.52
CA GLU A 641 117.14 2.33 -1.28
C GLU A 641 118.04 3.54 -1.49
N LEU A 642 118.03 4.47 -0.52
CA LEU A 642 118.81 5.72 -0.56
C LEU A 642 119.78 5.91 0.61
N GLY A 643 119.41 5.56 1.86
CA GLY A 643 120.33 5.76 2.98
C GLY A 643 119.74 5.61 4.39
N ALA A 644 120.58 5.82 5.40
CA ALA A 644 120.20 5.64 6.80
C ALA A 644 119.11 6.65 7.23
N GLY A 645 117.89 6.14 7.45
CA GLY A 645 116.72 6.94 7.87
C GLY A 645 116.00 7.71 6.76
N ARG A 646 116.31 7.45 5.47
CA ARG A 646 115.71 8.13 4.29
C ARG A 646 115.59 7.14 3.13
N ARG A 647 114.53 7.23 2.33
CA ARG A 647 114.16 6.19 1.34
C ARG A 647 113.39 6.77 0.16
N LEU A 648 113.58 6.23 -1.06
CA LEU A 648 112.56 6.28 -2.12
C LEU A 648 111.71 5.02 -2.02
N VAL A 649 110.54 5.16 -1.39
CA VAL A 649 109.49 4.15 -1.50
C VAL A 649 108.74 4.39 -2.80
N PHE A 650 108.36 3.32 -3.49
CA PHE A 650 107.42 3.40 -4.60
C PHE A 650 106.08 4.00 -4.12
N THR A 651 105.61 5.05 -4.80
CA THR A 651 104.37 5.77 -4.45
C THR A 651 103.48 5.91 -5.68
N GLY A 652 103.09 4.73 -6.19
CA GLY A 652 102.17 4.57 -7.30
C GLY A 652 102.79 4.81 -8.66
N TRP A 653 101.92 4.95 -9.66
CA TRP A 653 102.28 5.09 -11.06
C TRP A 653 101.89 6.46 -11.63
N GLY A 654 102.67 6.93 -12.62
CA GLY A 654 102.43 8.06 -13.52
C GLY A 654 102.43 9.45 -12.87
N PRO A 655 102.70 10.55 -13.58
CA PRO A 655 102.44 11.88 -13.01
C PRO A 655 100.95 12.06 -12.66
N GLU A 656 100.05 11.45 -13.45
CA GLU A 656 98.60 11.69 -13.40
C GLU A 656 97.74 10.43 -13.13
N THR A 657 98.35 9.27 -12.81
CA THR A 657 97.58 8.03 -12.60
C THR A 657 97.50 7.56 -11.13
N SER A 658 96.51 6.70 -10.91
CA SER A 658 96.02 6.23 -9.61
C SER A 658 96.14 4.71 -9.43
N TRP A 659 96.97 4.05 -10.23
CA TRP A 659 97.33 2.65 -9.97
C TRP A 659 98.13 2.56 -8.68
N ALA A 660 97.86 1.49 -7.92
CA ALA A 660 98.17 1.38 -6.50
C ALA A 660 99.64 1.61 -6.14
N ASP A 661 99.90 1.91 -4.86
CA ASP A 661 101.23 2.04 -4.24
C ASP A 661 101.98 0.70 -4.09
N TYR A 662 101.73 -0.25 -5.01
CA TYR A 662 102.32 -1.57 -5.06
C TYR A 662 103.06 -1.81 -6.39
N PRO A 663 104.14 -2.62 -6.36
CA PRO A 663 104.95 -2.95 -7.55
C PRO A 663 104.18 -3.66 -8.67
N THR A 664 103.16 -4.45 -8.33
CA THR A 664 102.31 -5.12 -9.33
C THR A 664 101.17 -4.21 -9.73
N VAL A 665 101.01 -4.04 -11.03
CA VAL A 665 99.86 -3.39 -11.65
C VAL A 665 99.05 -4.43 -12.41
N ASP A 666 97.86 -4.67 -11.89
CA ASP A 666 96.82 -5.46 -12.55
C ASP A 666 95.91 -4.48 -13.31
N VAL A 667 96.35 -4.08 -14.51
CA VAL A 667 95.52 -3.21 -15.35
C VAL A 667 94.44 -4.03 -16.04
N ARG A 668 93.20 -3.78 -15.62
CA ARG A 668 92.04 -4.19 -16.40
C ARG A 668 92.01 -3.38 -17.69
N VAL A 669 91.93 -4.07 -18.81
CA VAL A 669 92.10 -3.50 -20.14
C VAL A 669 90.76 -2.92 -20.62
N GLU A 670 90.49 -1.67 -20.26
CA GLU A 670 89.26 -0.95 -20.60
C GLU A 670 89.49 0.16 -21.67
N GLY A 671 90.73 0.30 -22.14
CA GLY A 671 91.19 1.29 -23.14
C GLY A 671 92.61 0.98 -23.59
N PRO A 672 93.21 1.77 -24.50
CA PRO A 672 94.65 1.77 -24.71
C PRO A 672 95.35 2.26 -23.45
N ILE A 673 96.29 1.47 -22.91
CA ILE A 673 96.86 1.70 -21.59
C ILE A 673 98.38 1.95 -21.70
N TYR A 674 98.89 2.94 -20.96
CA TYR A 674 100.29 3.38 -21.00
C TYR A 674 100.86 3.53 -19.58
N LEU A 675 101.71 2.59 -19.14
CA LEU A 675 102.14 2.47 -17.73
C LEU A 675 103.55 3.06 -17.43
N LYS A 676 103.74 3.79 -16.32
CA LYS A 676 105.04 4.38 -15.86
C LYS A 676 105.07 4.61 -14.32
N PRO A 677 106.18 4.43 -13.56
CA PRO A 677 106.21 4.48 -12.06
C PRO A 677 106.59 5.83 -11.35
N ARG A 678 106.33 6.00 -10.02
CA ARG A 678 106.64 7.18 -9.11
C ARG A 678 107.23 6.81 -7.71
N TYR A 679 107.87 7.75 -6.98
CA TYR A 679 108.52 7.57 -5.65
C TYR A 679 108.61 8.85 -4.73
N VAL A 680 108.59 8.76 -3.36
CA VAL A 680 108.57 9.88 -2.32
C VAL A 680 109.31 9.54 -0.95
N GLU A 681 109.41 10.47 0.05
CA GLU A 681 110.28 10.51 1.29
C GLU A 681 109.60 11.06 2.64
N GLU A 682 110.06 10.74 3.90
CA GLU A 682 109.30 10.91 5.23
C GLU A 682 110.10 11.16 6.61
N VAL A 683 109.44 11.55 7.76
CA VAL A 683 109.94 11.76 9.19
C VAL A 683 108.97 11.30 10.38
N LEU A 684 108.98 11.76 11.69
CA LEU A 684 108.27 11.10 12.87
C LEU A 684 107.97 11.87 14.25
N ILE A 685 106.75 12.05 14.85
CA ILE A 685 106.45 12.92 16.10
C ILE A 685 105.32 12.50 17.15
N ARG A 686 105.01 13.30 18.24
CA ARG A 686 104.05 13.09 19.43
C ARG A 686 103.29 14.37 20.04
N PRO A 687 102.12 14.32 20.79
CA PRO A 687 101.31 15.48 21.35
C PRO A 687 100.60 15.40 22.79
N VAL A 688 99.97 16.48 23.38
CA VAL A 688 99.26 16.61 24.75
C VAL A 688 98.19 17.80 24.92
N PHE A 689 97.23 17.82 25.92
CA PHE A 689 96.15 18.86 26.20
C PHE A 689 95.84 19.30 27.69
N ARG A 690 95.35 20.55 28.00
CA ARG A 690 94.97 21.09 29.37
C ARG A 690 93.90 22.24 29.45
N ASP A 691 93.25 22.49 30.61
CA ASP A 691 92.38 23.68 30.88
C ASP A 691 93.08 24.91 31.51
N SER A 692 92.30 25.98 31.74
CA SER A 692 92.72 27.23 32.39
C SER A 692 93.12 27.13 33.87
N ASN A 693 92.83 26.03 34.56
CA ASN A 693 93.36 25.69 35.89
C ASN A 693 94.53 24.69 35.83
N GLY A 694 94.98 24.32 34.62
CA GLY A 694 96.06 23.36 34.35
C GLY A 694 95.65 21.89 34.44
N VAL A 695 94.36 21.60 34.65
CA VAL A 695 93.83 20.23 34.72
C VAL A 695 93.81 19.63 33.32
N GLU A 696 94.12 18.34 33.18
CA GLU A 696 93.98 17.67 31.89
C GLU A 696 92.50 17.53 31.53
N VAL A 697 92.10 18.24 30.47
CA VAL A 697 90.85 17.96 29.79
C VAL A 697 91.13 16.85 28.80
N THR A 698 90.29 15.83 28.84
CA THR A 698 90.21 14.83 27.76
C THR A 698 89.62 15.50 26.53
N ALA A 699 90.48 16.25 25.85
CA ALA A 699 90.23 17.00 24.64
C ALA A 699 91.02 16.38 23.48
N GLN A 700 90.79 16.91 22.29
CA GLN A 700 91.32 16.39 21.04
C GLN A 700 91.60 17.59 20.12
N ALA A 701 92.85 17.76 19.70
CA ALA A 701 93.16 18.69 18.61
C ALA A 701 93.20 17.94 17.28
N THR A 702 92.64 18.61 16.29
CA THR A 702 92.83 18.32 14.88
C THR A 702 93.94 19.24 14.36
N LEU A 703 95.07 18.66 13.93
CA LEU A 703 96.08 19.39 13.16
C LEU A 703 95.89 19.21 11.66
N SER A 704 96.35 20.12 10.81
CA SER A 704 96.24 19.95 9.35
C SER A 704 97.36 20.53 8.48
N LEU A 705 98.01 19.67 7.67
CA LEU A 705 99.00 20.04 6.64
C LEU A 705 98.43 19.67 5.26
N GLN A 706 98.38 20.65 4.34
CA GLN A 706 97.91 20.46 2.95
C GLN A 706 96.54 19.73 2.86
N GLY A 707 95.64 19.97 3.81
CA GLY A 707 94.30 19.38 3.85
C GLY A 707 94.24 17.91 4.30
N ARG A 708 95.38 17.27 4.60
CA ARG A 708 95.38 16.05 5.40
C ARG A 708 95.38 16.46 6.87
N HIS A 709 94.53 15.82 7.67
CA HIS A 709 94.43 16.11 9.10
C HIS A 709 95.10 15.00 9.91
N TRP A 710 95.78 15.39 10.98
CA TRP A 710 96.38 14.52 11.98
C TRP A 710 95.73 14.84 13.32
N ILE A 711 94.75 14.01 13.70
CA ILE A 711 94.17 14.06 15.04
C ILE A 711 95.16 13.43 16.01
N LEU A 712 95.50 14.19 17.04
CA LEU A 712 96.67 13.94 17.88
C LEU A 712 96.22 13.81 19.34
N GLU A 713 96.08 12.57 19.82
CA GLU A 713 95.70 12.28 21.21
C GLU A 713 96.92 12.28 22.15
N SER A 714 96.69 12.71 23.40
CA SER A 714 97.72 12.87 24.42
C SER A 714 98.59 11.61 24.60
N GLY A 715 99.82 11.61 24.04
CA GLY A 715 100.85 10.57 24.24
C GLY A 715 101.30 9.71 23.04
N GLY A 716 100.73 9.81 21.83
CA GLY A 716 101.07 8.93 20.68
C GLY A 716 102.45 9.13 20.00
N GLU A 717 102.79 8.31 18.98
CA GLU A 717 104.02 8.41 18.14
C GLU A 717 103.72 8.06 16.66
N TYR A 718 104.20 8.85 15.70
CA TYR A 718 103.72 8.80 14.30
C TYR A 718 104.78 9.10 13.23
N TRP A 719 104.99 8.25 12.21
CA TRP A 719 105.74 8.68 11.00
C TRP A 719 104.90 9.71 10.22
N MET A 720 105.53 10.83 9.82
CA MET A 720 104.88 12.00 9.26
C MET A 720 105.70 12.62 8.11
N PRO A 721 105.04 13.10 7.03
CA PRO A 721 105.65 14.01 6.06
C PRO A 721 106.12 15.32 6.72
N THR A 722 107.04 16.03 6.08
CA THR A 722 107.54 17.33 6.56
C THR A 722 106.63 18.49 6.13
N GLY A 723 106.30 19.42 7.05
CA GLY A 723 105.49 20.61 6.71
C GLY A 723 104.99 21.48 7.87
N PHE A 724 104.06 22.38 7.54
CA PHE A 724 103.42 23.38 8.42
C PHE A 724 101.92 23.03 8.60
N TYR A 725 101.38 23.21 9.81
CA TYR A 725 100.08 22.71 10.23
C TYR A 725 99.15 23.80 10.81
N ASN A 726 97.84 23.67 10.65
CA ASN A 726 96.84 24.44 11.43
C ASN A 726 96.40 23.65 12.69
N VAL A 727 95.67 24.29 13.60
CA VAL A 727 94.94 23.72 14.75
C VAL A 727 93.48 24.13 14.61
N ASP A 728 92.65 23.20 14.15
CA ASP A 728 91.35 23.56 13.58
C ASP A 728 90.25 23.77 14.65
N GLU A 729 90.13 22.84 15.60
CA GLU A 729 89.10 22.81 16.67
C GLU A 729 89.65 22.11 17.93
N VAL A 730 89.11 22.45 19.12
CA VAL A 730 89.34 21.70 20.37
C VAL A 730 88.04 21.59 21.19
N VAL A 731 87.40 20.42 21.16
CA VAL A 731 86.02 20.22 21.66
C VAL A 731 85.97 19.64 23.08
N PHE A 732 84.98 20.07 23.87
CA PHE A 732 84.62 19.45 25.14
C PHE A 732 83.09 19.35 25.32
N ARG A 733 82.57 18.14 25.58
CA ARG A 733 81.15 17.86 25.84
C ARG A 733 80.16 18.39 24.78
N GLY A 734 80.59 18.52 23.52
CA GLY A 734 79.76 19.05 22.43
C GLY A 734 79.68 20.59 22.40
N VAL A 735 80.55 21.27 23.14
CA VAL A 735 80.79 22.71 23.07
C VAL A 735 82.23 22.92 22.59
N ASP A 736 82.46 23.88 21.70
CA ASP A 736 83.80 24.33 21.34
C ASP A 736 84.40 25.13 22.51
N VAL A 737 85.62 24.79 22.89
CA VAL A 737 86.36 25.37 24.03
C VAL A 737 87.79 25.76 23.64
N LYS A 738 88.05 25.92 22.33
CA LYS A 738 89.37 26.19 21.71
C LYS A 738 90.02 27.50 22.17
N SER A 739 91.36 27.52 22.20
CA SER A 739 92.17 28.73 22.43
C SER A 739 93.20 29.10 21.35
N GLU A 740 93.58 28.23 20.40
CA GLU A 740 94.69 28.45 19.45
C GLU A 740 94.47 27.88 18.03
N GLU A 741 95.39 28.16 17.08
CA GLU A 741 95.15 28.05 15.61
C GLU A 741 96.26 27.36 14.73
N HIS A 742 97.52 27.10 15.16
CA HIS A 742 98.59 26.53 14.27
C HIS A 742 99.73 25.71 14.96
N LEU A 743 100.46 24.85 14.20
CA LEU A 743 101.66 24.07 14.63
C LEU A 743 102.64 23.77 13.44
N ILE A 744 103.85 23.21 13.65
CA ILE A 744 104.85 22.93 12.57
C ILE A 744 105.68 21.66 12.85
N LEU A 745 105.99 20.83 11.83
CA LEU A 745 106.74 19.56 11.99
C LEU A 745 107.75 19.32 10.84
N SER A 746 109.04 19.22 11.15
CA SER A 746 110.11 18.97 10.14
C SER A 746 111.22 17.99 10.58
N MET A 747 111.28 17.64 11.85
CA MET A 747 112.22 16.70 12.47
C MET A 747 111.51 15.93 13.59
N PRO A 748 112.03 14.76 14.03
CA PRO A 748 111.32 13.95 15.01
C PRO A 748 111.30 14.49 16.46
N GLY A 749 110.15 14.44 17.17
CA GLY A 749 109.95 15.10 18.49
C GLY A 749 108.52 15.09 19.12
N VAL A 750 108.28 15.91 20.17
CA VAL A 750 107.09 15.94 21.10
C VAL A 750 106.45 17.37 21.21
N GLN A 751 105.13 17.51 21.49
CA GLN A 751 104.30 18.76 21.39
C GLN A 751 103.11 18.88 22.46
N ASP A 752 102.46 20.06 22.68
CA ASP A 752 101.43 20.39 23.75
C ASP A 752 100.33 21.48 23.36
N VAL A 753 99.10 21.55 23.99
CA VAL A 753 97.89 22.44 23.66
C VAL A 753 96.87 22.76 24.87
N VAL A 754 95.87 23.72 24.79
CA VAL A 754 95.01 24.32 25.91
C VAL A 754 93.44 24.59 25.64
N VAL A 755 92.52 24.76 26.66
CA VAL A 755 90.99 25.01 26.60
C VAL A 755 90.21 25.76 27.79
N GLU A 756 88.85 26.01 27.74
CA GLU A 756 87.93 26.75 28.71
C GLU A 756 86.66 26.03 29.36
N VAL A 757 86.36 26.06 30.72
CA VAL A 757 85.11 25.52 31.45
C VAL A 757 84.81 26.15 32.90
N HIS A 758 83.61 26.03 33.58
CA HIS A 758 83.18 26.72 34.88
C HIS A 758 82.32 25.94 36.00
N ASN A 759 81.97 26.54 37.21
CA ASN A 759 81.24 25.96 38.43
C ASN A 759 80.37 26.98 39.32
N VAL A 760 79.32 26.60 40.14
CA VAL A 760 78.27 27.50 40.82
C VAL A 760 77.51 26.98 42.13
N GLU A 761 76.90 27.82 43.01
CA GLU A 761 76.01 27.49 44.20
C GLU A 761 74.71 28.39 44.39
N VAL A 762 73.60 27.92 45.04
CA VAL A 762 72.25 28.59 45.17
C VAL A 762 71.48 28.38 46.52
N GLY A 763 70.58 29.30 46.98
CA GLY A 763 69.60 29.07 48.09
C GLY A 763 68.38 30.05 48.29
N VAL A 764 67.35 29.69 49.11
CA VAL A 764 65.97 30.28 49.11
C VAL A 764 65.20 30.35 50.49
N THR A 765 64.49 31.47 50.83
CA THR A 765 63.62 31.63 52.06
C THR A 765 62.30 32.46 51.89
N ASP A 766 61.44 32.58 52.92
CA ASP A 766 60.21 33.42 52.97
C ASP A 766 60.37 34.80 53.64
N PHE A 767 59.36 35.68 53.52
CA PHE A 767 59.38 37.08 53.99
C PHE A 767 59.44 37.27 55.52
N LEU A 768 59.05 36.27 56.31
CA LEU A 768 59.23 36.25 57.78
C LEU A 768 60.56 35.58 58.18
N GLY A 769 61.38 35.20 57.20
CA GLY A 769 62.64 34.50 57.39
C GLY A 769 62.50 32.98 57.51
N ILE A 770 61.33 32.41 57.25
CA ILE A 770 61.09 30.96 57.35
C ILE A 770 61.53 30.29 56.03
N PRO A 771 62.42 29.28 56.05
CA PRO A 771 63.00 28.72 54.83
C PRO A 771 61.99 27.97 53.94
N PHE A 772 62.29 27.87 52.64
CA PHE A 772 61.59 27.00 51.69
C PHE A 772 62.14 25.56 51.77
N SER A 773 62.14 25.00 52.98
CA SER A 773 62.67 23.67 53.28
C SER A 773 62.00 22.59 52.42
N TRP A 774 62.81 21.73 51.80
CA TRP A 774 62.36 20.60 50.98
C TRP A 774 61.54 20.97 49.72
N ALA A 775 61.65 22.21 49.24
CA ALA A 775 61.12 22.63 47.94
C ALA A 775 62.03 22.16 46.79
N THR A 776 61.48 21.91 45.61
CA THR A 776 62.27 21.51 44.41
C THR A 776 62.90 22.73 43.73
N LEU A 777 64.13 22.59 43.21
CA LEU A 777 64.87 23.57 42.41
C LEU A 777 65.33 22.96 41.06
N THR A 778 65.05 23.66 39.96
CA THR A 778 65.51 23.31 38.60
C THR A 778 66.36 24.45 38.02
N LEU A 779 67.46 24.14 37.32
CA LEU A 779 68.37 25.09 36.65
C LEU A 779 68.61 24.68 35.17
N SER A 780 68.42 25.60 34.24
CA SER A 780 68.48 25.31 32.80
C SER A 780 69.12 26.42 31.97
N ASN A 781 69.77 26.03 30.87
CA ASN A 781 70.02 26.91 29.72
C ASN A 781 68.85 26.79 28.71
N PRO A 782 68.82 27.58 27.61
CA PRO A 782 67.72 27.56 26.64
C PRO A 782 67.53 26.23 25.87
N TYR A 783 68.50 25.31 25.93
CA TYR A 783 68.53 24.05 25.18
C TYR A 783 68.30 22.82 26.08
N THR A 784 68.76 22.86 27.33
CA THR A 784 68.66 21.75 28.29
C THR A 784 68.62 22.22 29.74
N VAL A 785 68.06 21.39 30.61
CA VAL A 785 68.37 21.40 32.04
C VAL A 785 69.85 21.05 32.20
N GLU A 786 70.63 21.89 32.91
CA GLU A 786 72.01 21.57 33.30
C GLU A 786 72.06 21.04 34.75
N ALA A 787 71.04 21.31 35.59
CA ALA A 787 70.86 20.64 36.89
C ALA A 787 69.40 20.67 37.40
N GLU A 788 68.96 19.62 38.12
CA GLU A 788 67.69 19.62 38.88
C GLU A 788 67.88 18.86 40.20
N MET A 789 67.37 19.42 41.31
CA MET A 789 67.54 18.85 42.66
C MET A 789 66.53 19.39 43.69
N THR A 790 66.39 18.71 44.82
CA THR A 790 65.57 19.21 45.95
C THR A 790 66.42 20.06 46.88
N LEU A 791 65.92 21.21 47.28
CA LEU A 791 66.54 22.06 48.30
C LEU A 791 66.56 21.37 49.66
N ASP A 792 67.63 21.60 50.43
CA ASP A 792 67.79 21.04 51.77
C ASP A 792 66.77 21.59 52.81
N GLY A 793 66.91 21.18 54.07
CA GLY A 793 66.07 21.65 55.17
C GLY A 793 66.21 23.15 55.50
N LEU A 794 67.18 23.85 54.90
CA LEU A 794 67.44 25.29 55.03
C LEU A 794 67.19 26.08 53.73
N GLY A 795 67.00 25.38 52.60
CA GLY A 795 66.68 25.92 51.29
C GLY A 795 67.85 26.01 50.27
N ARG A 796 68.87 25.13 50.27
CA ARG A 796 70.14 25.30 49.47
C ARG A 796 70.53 24.17 48.50
N ALA A 797 71.49 24.45 47.59
CA ALA A 797 71.98 23.62 46.46
C ALA A 797 73.38 24.03 45.90
N GLU A 798 74.15 23.11 45.27
CA GLU A 798 75.52 23.35 44.71
C GLU A 798 75.75 22.57 43.37
N ILE A 799 76.53 23.10 42.41
CA ILE A 799 76.63 22.63 41.00
C ILE A 799 78.05 22.80 40.39
N GLY A 800 78.50 21.91 39.48
CA GLY A 800 79.82 21.98 38.83
C GLY A 800 79.87 21.51 37.37
N GLN A 801 80.96 21.90 36.67
CA GLN A 801 81.22 21.75 35.23
C GLN A 801 80.07 22.24 34.34
N LEU A 802 79.56 23.42 34.70
CA LEU A 802 78.57 24.17 33.93
C LEU A 802 79.21 24.80 32.70
N THR A 803 78.43 24.86 31.62
CA THR A 803 78.74 25.73 30.49
C THR A 803 78.44 27.19 30.84
N SER A 804 78.93 28.14 30.05
CA SER A 804 78.78 29.58 30.35
C SER A 804 77.40 30.18 30.02
N TYR A 805 76.33 29.35 30.00
CA TYR A 805 75.03 29.61 29.34
C TYR A 805 73.72 29.37 30.16
N ALA A 806 73.73 28.80 31.38
CA ALA A 806 72.50 28.49 32.15
C ALA A 806 71.91 29.67 32.98
N ASP A 807 70.63 30.06 32.77
CA ASP A 807 70.08 31.34 33.28
C ASP A 807 68.73 31.31 34.04
N LYS A 808 67.93 30.23 34.01
CA LYS A 808 66.58 30.18 34.65
C LYS A 808 66.49 29.27 35.88
N GLY A 809 65.75 29.71 36.92
CA GLY A 809 65.42 28.92 38.11
C GLY A 809 63.94 28.93 38.54
N VAL A 810 63.48 27.88 39.23
CA VAL A 810 62.07 27.67 39.67
C VAL A 810 62.02 27.01 41.06
N VAL A 811 61.00 27.33 41.89
CA VAL A 811 60.80 26.78 43.25
C VAL A 811 59.32 26.38 43.50
N ARG A 812 59.07 25.22 44.12
CA ARG A 812 57.69 24.72 44.42
C ARG A 812 57.57 24.08 45.81
N VAL A 813 56.49 24.38 46.55
CA VAL A 813 56.18 23.72 47.83
C VAL A 813 54.68 23.69 48.13
N GLY A 814 54.10 22.50 48.34
CA GLY A 814 52.66 22.33 48.56
C GLY A 814 51.82 22.96 47.43
N PRO A 815 50.73 23.70 47.74
CA PRO A 815 49.97 24.47 46.74
C PRO A 815 50.62 25.81 46.31
N LEU A 816 51.89 26.08 46.65
CA LEU A 816 52.61 27.32 46.29
C LEU A 816 53.73 27.06 45.26
N THR A 817 54.02 28.06 44.42
CA THR A 817 55.03 27.99 43.34
C THR A 817 55.53 29.39 42.98
N TYR A 818 56.84 29.51 42.71
CA TYR A 818 57.56 30.76 42.44
C TYR A 818 58.70 30.56 41.42
N GLU A 819 59.15 31.61 40.72
CA GLU A 819 60.22 31.54 39.69
C GLU A 819 61.29 32.65 39.84
N PHE A 820 62.50 32.43 39.30
CA PHE A 820 63.64 33.35 39.37
C PHE A 820 64.65 33.20 38.19
N ARG A 821 65.78 33.94 38.23
CA ARG A 821 66.91 33.86 37.27
C ARG A 821 68.29 33.82 37.96
N LEU A 822 69.31 33.34 37.25
CA LEU A 822 70.71 33.21 37.68
C LEU A 822 71.71 33.55 36.56
N ASP A 823 73.00 33.49 36.89
CA ASP A 823 74.17 33.65 35.99
C ASP A 823 75.26 32.66 36.45
N PRO A 824 75.77 31.74 35.59
CA PRO A 824 76.66 30.67 36.01
C PRO A 824 78.14 31.08 36.00
N ARG A 825 78.43 32.35 35.69
CA ARG A 825 79.76 32.96 35.87
C ARG A 825 79.94 33.49 37.30
N GLN A 826 78.88 33.43 38.13
CA GLN A 826 78.87 33.80 39.54
C GLN A 826 78.85 32.55 40.42
N ALA A 827 79.72 32.51 41.43
CA ALA A 827 79.89 31.32 42.26
C ALA A 827 78.79 31.07 43.31
N ARG A 828 77.93 32.07 43.66
CA ARG A 828 76.94 31.95 44.76
C ARG A 828 75.72 32.86 44.59
N ILE A 829 74.51 32.35 44.85
CA ILE A 829 73.23 33.02 44.60
C ILE A 829 72.22 32.79 45.76
N ASN A 830 71.41 33.80 46.15
CA ASN A 830 70.45 33.72 47.28
C ASN A 830 69.12 34.46 46.98
N ILE A 831 67.98 33.95 47.49
CA ILE A 831 66.61 34.31 47.02
C ILE A 831 65.58 34.37 48.18
N VAL A 832 64.57 35.25 48.08
CA VAL A 832 63.50 35.44 49.11
C VAL A 832 62.11 35.52 48.46
N LEU A 833 61.09 34.94 49.09
CA LEU A 833 59.75 34.68 48.52
C LEU A 833 58.56 35.08 49.46
N PRO A 834 57.32 35.21 48.95
CA PRO A 834 56.26 35.98 49.64
C PRO A 834 55.66 35.40 50.94
N ILE A 835 55.43 34.08 51.07
CA ILE A 835 54.96 33.44 52.33
C ILE A 835 55.11 31.91 52.26
N SER A 836 55.44 31.25 53.37
CA SER A 836 55.48 29.79 53.51
C SER A 836 54.18 29.20 54.10
N LEU A 837 53.98 27.88 53.95
CA LEU A 837 52.82 27.18 54.54
C LEU A 837 52.78 27.26 56.07
N MET A 838 53.93 27.27 56.75
CA MET A 838 53.99 27.39 58.22
C MET A 838 53.50 28.76 58.70
N SER A 839 53.89 29.83 58.01
CA SER A 839 53.46 31.21 58.30
C SER A 839 51.93 31.36 58.27
N ILE A 840 51.24 30.60 57.41
CA ILE A 840 49.76 30.63 57.31
C ILE A 840 49.10 29.95 58.53
N GLN A 841 49.61 28.80 58.99
CA GLN A 841 48.99 28.05 60.08
C GLN A 841 49.04 28.79 61.44
N LEU A 842 50.12 29.54 61.70
CA LEU A 842 50.32 30.26 62.96
C LEU A 842 49.31 31.39 63.18
N LEU A 843 48.83 32.05 62.11
CA LEU A 843 47.95 33.21 62.21
C LEU A 843 46.50 32.85 62.60
N GLY A 844 46.03 31.63 62.27
CA GLY A 844 44.65 31.20 62.52
C GLY A 844 44.30 31.00 64.00
N LEU A 845 45.30 30.80 64.87
CA LEU A 845 45.12 30.43 66.28
C LEU A 845 44.78 31.62 67.20
N VAL A 846 45.09 32.85 66.76
CA VAL A 846 44.98 34.07 67.57
C VAL A 846 43.54 34.59 67.68
N SER A 847 42.72 34.37 66.66
CA SER A 847 41.35 34.92 66.55
C SER A 847 40.36 34.31 67.56
N VAL A 848 40.48 33.02 67.86
CA VAL A 848 39.58 32.28 68.78
C VAL A 848 39.70 32.79 70.23
N LEU A 849 40.91 33.19 70.65
CA LEU A 849 41.18 33.67 72.00
C LEU A 849 40.61 35.09 72.25
N GLY A 850 40.44 35.90 71.20
CA GLY A 850 39.94 37.27 71.31
C GLY A 850 38.50 37.38 71.83
N PHE A 851 37.62 36.45 71.44
CA PHE A 851 36.20 36.48 71.82
C PHE A 851 35.98 36.28 73.33
N LEU A 852 36.85 35.53 74.00
CA LEU A 852 36.78 35.30 75.44
C LEU A 852 37.30 36.49 76.27
N ALA A 853 38.08 37.39 75.67
CA ALA A 853 38.71 38.54 76.35
C ALA A 853 37.80 39.77 76.46
N TYR A 854 36.69 39.85 75.70
CA TYR A 854 35.71 40.94 75.78
C TYR A 854 34.94 40.99 77.13
N ARG A 855 35.16 40.00 78.01
CA ARG A 855 34.40 39.73 79.24
C ARG A 855 34.63 40.70 80.41
N SER A 856 35.59 41.63 80.36
CA SER A 856 36.13 42.26 81.60
C SER A 856 36.43 43.77 81.61
N ARG A 857 36.00 44.57 80.62
CA ARG A 857 36.38 46.02 80.59
C ARG A 857 35.29 47.07 80.31
N PHE A 858 34.08 46.85 80.83
CA PHE A 858 33.33 47.92 81.51
C PHE A 858 33.30 47.56 83.01
N ASN A 859 33.79 48.40 83.93
CA ASN A 859 33.27 49.70 84.39
C ASN A 859 31.94 49.62 85.16
N ARG A 860 32.07 49.56 86.50
CA ARG A 860 31.08 49.83 87.56
C ARG A 860 29.98 48.78 87.76
#